data_AF-A0A1M2VZ99-F1
#
_entry.id   AF-A0A1M2VZ99-F1
#
_cell.length_a   1.000
_cell.length_b   1.000
_cell.length_c   1.000
_cell.angle_alpha   90.00
_cell.angle_beta   90.00
_cell.angle_gamma   90.00
#
_symmetry.space_group_name_H-M   'P 1'
#
loop_
_entity.id
_entity.type
_entity.pdbx_description
1 polymer ?
#
loop_
_entity_poly.entity_id
_entity_poly.type
_entity_poly.pdbx_seq_one_letter_code
_entity_poly.pdbx_strand_id
1 'polypeptide(L)'
;MADTRRLPLPPQGNQVDPLKIARVEIFPPIGIARVGNSGATDTGEPDPKSKIEFFYGPEVPGVTDVPVSSFRDGNGKIKRQAARFRVYAYDKAGNVLGEINNTGDYTLNWSVHVANKKAAFYCFSGRLRQRNTNLRNPDVDSEPAQGGHLSGDPFDQSLEGRKKLIVDPGPQKIARRLNEKGEVAPVQLKGKFQGSLPNASDAVDVTLGELRTDVAGRLVFIGGSGVARSIQGPGATTKLVQPEIISEFDSLDWIDSVCDGWVDVQVGHAKRPNLAREIPKPHKATVLSGPPKFAWGIDSPVTLYDTMENFYKEKMSYVEHSGTDFYKDIWPVLAGTYRLGWVNAKAFQGHGPRGYGDYLSQENDLSTPNGDAAQRQHIFGRLREPNFRNKDQAHVILMPRLSGDNGDAIEPGTTNNIIGEPIQRFSALTEVQYNRFKDWKDGKFVTGTPYGTKKWIEEYDKAEQPVLLTRAMLEQTIGDPLYPGIEMYWIAKLAGVYDFSSDLKSLHPPFRVDHTKVLPGFLSRGLSLPWQSDFDLCSEHWWPSARPDHVFVLPGTEAFGVGNGMSVEDFMTPVEPGIDDMAKASTLNVPRRKGWTRGLRDTPEEPAANIRPAETSASFFPGSTDMVQFWTRLGFVQKLGPVPFKLAKAGAPTQAPVWVEQERQDINGFR
;
A
#
# COMPACT_ATOMS: atom_id res chain seq x y z
N MET A 1 1.68 24.93 -13.68
CA MET A 1 0.99 24.91 -12.38
C MET A 1 0.39 23.53 -12.20
N ALA A 2 1.02 22.67 -11.39
CA ALA A 2 0.51 21.33 -11.03
C ALA A 2 0.87 21.06 -9.56
N ASP A 3 0.66 22.07 -8.71
CA ASP A 3 0.75 21.98 -7.26
C ASP A 3 -0.61 22.41 -6.72
N THR A 4 -1.58 21.48 -6.77
CA THR A 4 -3.00 21.77 -6.51
C THR A 4 -3.34 21.88 -5.03
N ARG A 5 -2.35 21.85 -4.13
CA ARG A 5 -2.52 22.35 -2.78
C ARG A 5 -1.43 23.37 -2.53
N ARG A 6 -1.79 24.66 -2.54
CA ARG A 6 -1.09 25.65 -1.72
C ARG A 6 -1.11 25.08 -0.30
N LEU A 7 -0.05 24.35 0.05
CA LEU A 7 0.27 24.09 1.44
C LEU A 7 0.31 25.47 2.10
N PRO A 8 -0.31 25.66 3.28
CA PRO A 8 0.00 26.84 4.05
C PRO A 8 1.52 26.95 4.09
N LEU A 9 2.05 28.12 3.68
CA LEU A 9 3.45 28.40 3.90
C LEU A 9 3.69 28.07 5.38
N PRO A 10 4.70 27.25 5.71
CA PRO A 10 4.96 26.91 7.10
C PRO A 10 5.00 28.23 7.89
N PRO A 11 4.43 28.29 9.10
CA PRO A 11 4.51 29.47 9.93
C PRO A 11 5.96 29.98 9.91
N GLN A 12 6.17 31.24 9.51
CA GLN A 12 7.46 31.90 9.72
C GLN A 12 7.71 31.89 11.23
N GLY A 13 8.56 30.99 11.73
CA GLY A 13 8.82 30.94 13.17
C GLY A 13 9.20 29.58 13.72
N ASN A 14 10.34 29.04 13.28
CA ASN A 14 11.34 28.38 14.13
C ASN A 14 12.45 27.86 13.20
N GLN A 15 13.31 28.75 12.71
CA GLN A 15 14.55 28.31 12.07
C GLN A 15 15.34 27.49 13.09
N VAL A 16 15.55 26.21 12.80
CA VAL A 16 16.44 25.36 13.59
C VAL A 16 17.83 25.98 13.57
N ASP A 17 18.38 26.26 14.74
CA ASP A 17 19.74 26.78 14.87
C ASP A 17 20.76 25.68 14.49
N PRO A 18 21.55 25.86 13.42
CA PRO A 18 22.51 24.86 12.94
C PRO A 18 23.58 24.51 13.98
N LEU A 19 23.86 25.41 14.93
CA LEU A 19 24.84 25.18 16.00
C LEU A 19 24.33 24.22 17.08
N LYS A 20 23.00 24.02 17.17
CA LYS A 20 22.37 23.10 18.13
C LYS A 20 22.19 21.69 17.58
N ILE A 21 22.36 21.48 16.28
CA ILE A 21 22.15 20.19 15.62
C ILE A 21 23.25 19.20 16.03
N ALA A 22 22.86 18.07 16.62
CA ALA A 22 23.76 16.94 16.89
C ALA A 22 23.58 15.82 15.87
N ARG A 23 22.38 15.67 15.30
CA ARG A 23 22.00 14.65 14.32
C ARG A 23 20.86 15.15 13.45
N VAL A 24 20.74 14.59 12.24
CA VAL A 24 19.55 14.75 11.40
C VAL A 24 19.07 13.40 10.89
N GLU A 25 17.77 13.25 10.65
CA GLU A 25 17.15 12.00 10.20
C GLU A 25 16.05 12.24 9.16
N ILE A 26 15.85 11.27 8.26
CA ILE A 26 14.86 11.33 7.18
C ILE A 26 13.52 10.75 7.64
N PHE A 27 12.41 11.45 7.35
CA PHE A 27 11.05 11.00 7.61
C PHE A 27 10.11 11.21 6.41
N PRO A 28 9.15 10.30 6.14
CA PRO A 28 8.97 9.03 6.83
C PRO A 28 10.16 8.08 6.58
N PRO A 29 10.41 7.11 7.49
CA PRO A 29 11.50 6.16 7.36
C PRO A 29 11.32 5.21 6.17
N ILE A 30 10.08 4.95 5.79
CA ILE A 30 9.70 4.20 4.59
C ILE A 30 8.63 5.02 3.87
N GLY A 31 8.92 5.47 2.66
CA GLY A 31 7.97 6.17 1.80
C GLY A 31 7.24 5.22 0.85
N ILE A 32 5.91 5.40 0.73
CA ILE A 32 5.05 4.61 -0.17
C ILE A 32 4.59 5.49 -1.33
N ALA A 33 5.15 5.24 -2.51
CA ALA A 33 4.65 5.76 -3.77
C ALA A 33 3.69 4.77 -4.41
N ARG A 34 2.85 5.23 -5.34
CA ARG A 34 1.96 4.35 -6.12
C ARG A 34 1.97 4.74 -7.58
N VAL A 35 2.00 3.72 -8.43
CA VAL A 35 2.06 3.89 -9.88
C VAL A 35 0.79 4.50 -10.44
N GLY A 36 0.90 5.18 -11.59
CA GLY A 36 -0.21 5.85 -12.28
C GLY A 36 0.19 6.28 -13.68
N ASN A 37 -0.69 6.12 -14.67
CA ASN A 37 -0.33 6.33 -16.07
C ASN A 37 -0.34 7.81 -16.52
N SER A 38 -0.63 8.77 -15.63
CA SER A 38 -0.50 10.20 -15.93
C SER A 38 0.93 10.57 -16.37
N GLY A 39 1.04 11.42 -17.38
CA GLY A 39 2.31 11.85 -17.99
C GLY A 39 3.12 10.76 -18.68
N ALA A 40 2.53 9.58 -18.96
CA ALA A 40 3.20 8.48 -19.66
C ALA A 40 2.54 8.11 -20.98
N THR A 41 3.33 7.61 -21.94
CA THR A 41 2.86 6.95 -23.16
C THR A 41 2.31 5.55 -22.83
N ASP A 42 1.72 4.89 -23.83
CA ASP A 42 1.24 3.50 -23.67
C ASP A 42 2.37 2.49 -23.47
N THR A 43 3.60 2.86 -23.80
CA THR A 43 4.82 2.09 -23.51
C THR A 43 5.38 2.37 -22.12
N GLY A 44 4.74 3.25 -21.34
CA GLY A 44 5.13 3.58 -19.97
C GLY A 44 6.25 4.61 -19.83
N GLU A 45 6.79 5.11 -20.94
CA GLU A 45 7.82 6.15 -20.98
C GLU A 45 7.20 7.56 -20.80
N PRO A 46 7.96 8.57 -20.34
CA PRO A 46 7.47 9.94 -20.23
C PRO A 46 6.89 10.48 -21.55
N ASP A 47 5.68 11.05 -21.49
CA ASP A 47 5.02 11.63 -22.65
C ASP A 47 5.48 13.09 -22.86
N PRO A 48 6.15 13.42 -23.98
CA PRO A 48 6.59 14.80 -24.23
C PRO A 48 5.42 15.79 -24.38
N LYS A 49 4.19 15.30 -24.60
CA LYS A 49 2.98 16.10 -24.76
C LYS A 49 2.19 16.28 -23.46
N SER A 50 2.55 15.58 -22.39
CA SER A 50 1.79 15.59 -21.14
C SER A 50 2.70 15.58 -19.91
N LYS A 51 2.41 16.44 -18.92
CA LYS A 51 3.15 16.45 -17.66
C LYS A 51 2.55 15.41 -16.71
N ILE A 52 3.39 14.81 -15.87
CA ILE A 52 2.93 13.95 -14.77
C ILE A 52 2.11 14.79 -13.79
N GLU A 53 0.85 14.42 -13.59
CA GLU A 53 0.05 14.85 -12.45
C GLU A 53 0.13 13.81 -11.32
N PHE A 54 0.31 14.30 -10.10
CA PHE A 54 0.47 13.46 -8.92
C PHE A 54 -0.11 14.14 -7.67
N PHE A 55 -0.25 13.37 -6.60
CA PHE A 55 -0.58 13.85 -5.27
C PHE A 55 0.34 13.23 -4.22
N TYR A 56 0.51 13.89 -3.09
CA TYR A 56 1.29 13.32 -1.99
C TYR A 56 0.50 12.24 -1.26
N GLY A 57 1.19 11.17 -0.86
CA GLY A 57 0.70 10.26 0.16
C GLY A 57 0.38 10.99 1.48
N PRO A 58 -0.33 10.35 2.40
CA PRO A 58 -0.73 10.96 3.65
C PRO A 58 0.49 11.31 4.52
N GLU A 59 0.41 12.46 5.20
CA GLU A 59 1.40 12.92 6.18
C GLU A 59 0.80 13.07 7.58
N VAL A 60 -0.51 12.84 7.73
CA VAL A 60 -1.24 12.84 9.00
C VAL A 60 -2.08 11.56 9.07
N PRO A 61 -2.01 10.78 10.17
CA PRO A 61 -2.79 9.55 10.32
C PRO A 61 -4.29 9.85 10.43
N GLY A 62 -5.12 8.84 10.14
CA GLY A 62 -6.58 8.92 10.26
C GLY A 62 -7.29 9.82 9.22
N VAL A 63 -6.58 10.42 8.27
CA VAL A 63 -7.18 11.21 7.19
C VAL A 63 -7.77 10.27 6.13
N THR A 64 -9.10 10.17 6.10
CA THR A 64 -9.86 9.34 5.15
C THR A 64 -10.43 10.14 3.97
N ASP A 65 -10.29 11.46 4.01
CA ASP A 65 -10.77 12.34 2.94
C ASP A 65 -9.87 12.19 1.71
N VAL A 66 -10.46 12.35 0.52
CA VAL A 66 -9.76 12.23 -0.75
C VAL A 66 -8.71 13.35 -0.85
N PRO A 67 -7.44 13.05 -1.18
CA PRO A 67 -6.35 14.03 -1.12
C PRO A 67 -6.37 15.00 -2.30
N VAL A 68 -7.24 14.78 -3.29
CA VAL A 68 -7.35 15.53 -4.53
C VAL A 68 -8.81 15.59 -4.96
N SER A 69 -9.14 16.52 -5.85
CA SER A 69 -10.48 16.58 -6.44
C SER A 69 -10.82 15.38 -7.33
N SER A 70 -9.81 14.67 -7.82
CA SER A 70 -9.93 13.51 -8.72
C SER A 70 -8.61 12.74 -8.72
N PHE A 71 -8.67 11.40 -8.63
CA PHE A 71 -7.52 10.53 -8.82
C PHE A 71 -7.06 10.45 -10.28
N ARG A 72 -7.88 10.94 -11.21
CA ARG A 72 -7.53 11.08 -12.63
C ARG A 72 -7.19 12.51 -13.03
N ASP A 73 -6.32 12.63 -14.02
CA ASP A 73 -5.97 13.89 -14.69
C ASP A 73 -7.01 14.30 -15.74
N GLY A 74 -6.80 15.46 -16.37
CA GLY A 74 -7.73 15.99 -17.38
C GLY A 74 -7.91 15.12 -18.63
N ASN A 75 -7.02 14.15 -18.87
CA ASN A 75 -7.11 13.17 -19.95
C ASN A 75 -7.67 11.82 -19.46
N GLY A 76 -8.12 11.75 -18.21
CA GLY A 76 -8.63 10.52 -17.61
C GLY A 76 -7.54 9.51 -17.21
N LYS A 77 -6.25 9.87 -17.23
CA LYS A 77 -5.17 8.98 -16.78
C LYS A 77 -5.02 9.08 -15.25
N ILE A 78 -4.67 7.98 -14.60
CA ILE A 78 -4.51 7.88 -13.15
C ILE A 78 -3.29 8.69 -12.72
N LYS A 79 -3.49 9.65 -11.82
CA LYS A 79 -2.44 10.42 -11.16
C LYS A 79 -1.59 9.51 -10.28
N ARG A 80 -0.30 9.81 -10.20
CA ARG A 80 0.63 9.06 -9.36
C ARG A 80 0.50 9.47 -7.90
N GLN A 81 0.71 8.55 -6.96
CA GLN A 81 0.94 8.92 -5.56
C GLN A 81 2.44 9.05 -5.33
N ALA A 82 2.86 10.22 -4.84
CA ALA A 82 4.26 10.51 -4.53
C ALA A 82 4.55 10.38 -3.04
N ALA A 83 5.74 9.85 -2.72
CA ALA A 83 6.30 9.87 -1.37
C ALA A 83 7.15 11.14 -1.19
N ARG A 84 6.85 11.93 -0.16
CA ARG A 84 7.63 13.12 0.19
C ARG A 84 8.50 12.83 1.41
N PHE A 85 9.79 13.16 1.32
CA PHE A 85 10.74 12.97 2.41
C PHE A 85 11.21 14.32 2.97
N ARG A 86 11.19 14.41 4.29
CA ARG A 86 11.56 15.55 5.13
C ARG A 86 12.79 15.20 5.94
N VAL A 87 13.53 16.20 6.40
CA VAL A 87 14.70 16.01 7.27
C VAL A 87 14.45 16.70 8.61
N TYR A 88 14.52 15.96 9.70
CA TYR A 88 14.36 16.49 11.06
C TYR A 88 15.70 16.55 11.77
N ALA A 89 15.95 17.65 12.47
CA ALA A 89 17.14 17.85 13.27
C ALA A 89 16.89 17.53 14.74
N TYR A 90 17.93 17.02 15.41
CA TYR A 90 17.92 16.63 16.81
C TYR A 90 19.07 17.30 17.56
N ASP A 91 18.84 17.66 18.82
CA ASP A 91 19.91 18.11 19.72
C ASP A 91 20.69 16.92 20.33
N LYS A 92 21.68 17.22 21.17
CA LYS A 92 22.49 16.20 21.86
C LYS A 92 21.71 15.34 22.85
N ALA A 93 20.57 15.82 23.35
CA ALA A 93 19.70 15.09 24.25
C ALA A 93 18.68 14.21 23.49
N GLY A 94 18.64 14.29 22.16
CA GLY A 94 17.70 13.55 21.32
C GLY A 94 16.35 14.24 21.16
N ASN A 95 16.21 15.51 21.57
CA ASN A 95 14.96 16.26 21.34
C ASN A 95 14.87 16.72 19.89
N VAL A 96 13.67 16.67 19.32
CA VAL A 96 13.40 17.19 17.98
C VAL A 96 13.49 18.72 17.98
N LEU A 97 14.45 19.26 17.23
CA LEU A 97 14.60 20.71 17.04
C LEU A 97 13.57 21.24 16.02
N GLY A 98 13.22 20.43 15.03
CA GLY A 98 12.26 20.72 13.96
C GLY A 98 12.73 20.21 12.60
N GLU A 99 11.92 20.43 11.56
CA GLU A 99 12.31 20.17 10.17
C GLU A 99 13.38 21.17 9.70
N ILE A 100 14.42 20.70 9.02
CA ILE A 100 15.39 21.54 8.28
C ILE A 100 15.14 21.43 6.78
N ASN A 101 15.17 22.57 6.08
CA ASN A 101 14.89 22.65 4.65
C ASN A 101 15.42 23.96 4.03
N ASN A 102 15.27 24.12 2.71
CA ASN A 102 15.79 25.29 1.99
C ASN A 102 15.17 26.63 2.40
N THR A 103 13.97 26.66 3.02
CA THR A 103 13.39 27.91 3.56
C THR A 103 14.08 28.37 4.85
N GLY A 104 14.79 27.46 5.52
CA GLY A 104 15.65 27.73 6.68
C GLY A 104 17.13 27.86 6.34
N ASP A 105 17.48 28.18 5.09
CA ASP A 105 18.87 28.30 4.60
C ASP A 105 19.71 27.00 4.66
N TYR A 106 19.06 25.85 4.80
CA TYR A 106 19.72 24.55 4.69
C TYR A 106 19.80 24.08 3.23
N THR A 107 20.95 23.52 2.85
CA THR A 107 21.09 22.81 1.58
C THR A 107 20.79 21.33 1.81
N LEU A 108 19.87 20.76 1.04
CA LEU A 108 19.55 19.33 1.04
C LEU A 108 20.01 18.70 -0.29
N ASN A 109 20.98 17.79 -0.22
CA ASN A 109 21.45 17.00 -1.36
C ASN A 109 21.02 15.56 -1.19
N TRP A 110 20.04 15.13 -1.98
CA TRP A 110 19.46 13.79 -1.92
C TRP A 110 20.18 12.82 -2.85
N SER A 111 20.29 11.57 -2.41
CA SER A 111 20.69 10.43 -3.24
C SER A 111 19.65 9.32 -3.09
N VAL A 112 19.22 8.72 -4.19
CA VAL A 112 18.19 7.67 -4.22
C VAL A 112 18.67 6.55 -5.12
N HIS A 113 18.53 5.29 -4.70
CA HIS A 113 18.79 4.12 -5.53
C HIS A 113 17.66 3.13 -5.37
N VAL A 114 16.91 2.92 -6.44
CA VAL A 114 15.83 1.93 -6.55
C VAL A 114 16.12 0.97 -7.68
N ALA A 115 15.59 -0.25 -7.60
CA ALA A 115 15.64 -1.22 -8.69
C ALA A 115 14.36 -2.04 -8.76
N ASN A 116 14.10 -2.66 -9.92
CA ASN A 116 13.13 -3.75 -10.05
C ASN A 116 13.89 -5.05 -10.33
N LYS A 117 13.73 -6.03 -9.44
CA LYS A 117 14.40 -7.33 -9.49
C LYS A 117 13.44 -8.51 -9.57
N LYS A 118 12.17 -8.26 -9.85
CA LYS A 118 11.13 -9.31 -9.91
C LYS A 118 11.46 -10.41 -10.94
N ALA A 119 11.95 -10.03 -12.12
CA ALA A 119 12.22 -10.99 -13.18
C ALA A 119 13.44 -11.88 -12.89
N ALA A 120 14.39 -11.38 -12.10
CA ALA A 120 15.61 -12.08 -11.71
C ALA A 120 15.41 -13.07 -10.54
N PHE A 121 14.24 -13.04 -9.89
CA PHE A 121 14.00 -13.76 -8.65
C PHE A 121 13.59 -15.23 -8.85
N TYR A 122 13.39 -15.93 -7.73
CA TYR A 122 12.82 -17.27 -7.72
C TYR A 122 11.33 -17.24 -8.07
N CYS A 123 10.81 -18.37 -8.55
CA CYS A 123 9.37 -18.62 -8.64
C CYS A 123 8.75 -18.50 -7.24
N PHE A 124 7.52 -18.01 -7.19
CA PHE A 124 6.87 -17.71 -5.93
C PHE A 124 6.78 -18.95 -5.02
N SER A 125 7.08 -18.73 -3.75
CA SER A 125 6.83 -19.67 -2.67
C SER A 125 6.38 -18.88 -1.45
N GLY A 126 5.25 -19.28 -0.87
CA GLY A 126 4.71 -18.67 0.34
C GLY A 126 5.69 -18.74 1.51
N ARG A 127 5.55 -17.81 2.47
CA ARG A 127 6.38 -17.70 3.66
C ARG A 127 6.57 -19.03 4.41
N LEU A 128 5.49 -19.81 4.51
CA LEU A 128 5.40 -21.05 5.29
C LEU A 128 5.53 -22.31 4.41
N ARG A 129 5.92 -22.13 3.14
CA ARG A 129 6.18 -23.22 2.19
C ARG A 129 7.66 -23.52 2.12
N GLN A 130 7.99 -24.70 1.61
CA GLN A 130 9.38 -25.06 1.35
C GLN A 130 9.99 -24.07 0.36
N ARG A 131 11.20 -23.60 0.67
CA ARG A 131 11.98 -22.79 -0.26
C ARG A 131 12.27 -23.61 -1.51
N ASN A 132 12.14 -22.98 -2.67
CA ASN A 132 12.56 -23.55 -3.94
C ASN A 132 13.67 -22.67 -4.54
N THR A 133 14.45 -23.25 -5.44
CA THR A 133 15.49 -22.56 -6.20
C THR A 133 15.11 -22.39 -7.66
N ASN A 134 13.84 -22.66 -8.00
CA ASN A 134 13.35 -22.52 -9.37
C ASN A 134 13.35 -21.03 -9.71
N LEU A 135 13.97 -20.70 -10.84
CA LEU A 135 14.13 -19.34 -11.29
C LEU A 135 12.93 -18.92 -12.12
N ARG A 136 12.42 -17.69 -11.93
CA ARG A 136 11.29 -17.19 -12.73
C ARG A 136 11.60 -17.21 -14.22
N ASN A 137 12.79 -16.77 -14.63
CA ASN A 137 13.29 -16.82 -16.00
C ASN A 137 14.50 -17.76 -16.10
N PRO A 138 14.33 -19.09 -16.17
CA PRO A 138 15.44 -20.04 -15.98
C PRO A 138 16.51 -19.98 -17.06
N ASP A 139 16.19 -19.51 -18.27
CA ASP A 139 17.10 -19.54 -19.44
C ASP A 139 17.93 -18.26 -19.62
N VAL A 140 17.77 -17.27 -18.73
CA VAL A 140 18.42 -15.95 -18.85
C VAL A 140 19.35 -15.70 -17.67
N ASP A 141 20.65 -15.60 -17.92
CA ASP A 141 21.68 -15.42 -16.88
C ASP A 141 21.47 -16.42 -15.71
N SER A 142 21.41 -17.71 -16.01
CA SER A 142 21.07 -18.78 -15.05
C SER A 142 22.18 -19.07 -14.04
N GLU A 143 23.43 -18.78 -14.40
CA GLU A 143 24.59 -19.00 -13.54
C GLU A 143 24.61 -18.02 -12.36
N PRO A 144 24.73 -18.51 -11.10
CA PRO A 144 24.82 -17.64 -9.93
C PRO A 144 26.03 -16.68 -10.01
N ALA A 145 25.87 -15.47 -9.50
CA ALA A 145 26.98 -14.52 -9.41
C ALA A 145 28.14 -15.09 -8.58
N GLN A 146 29.37 -14.79 -9.01
CA GLN A 146 30.60 -15.02 -8.24
C GLN A 146 30.85 -16.49 -7.83
N GLY A 147 30.29 -17.46 -8.56
CA GLY A 147 30.45 -18.89 -8.21
C GLY A 147 29.66 -19.30 -6.96
N GLY A 148 28.65 -18.51 -6.57
CA GLY A 148 27.73 -18.86 -5.49
C GLY A 148 26.79 -20.01 -5.84
N HIS A 149 25.90 -20.36 -4.91
CA HIS A 149 24.85 -21.37 -5.11
C HIS A 149 23.47 -20.74 -4.87
N LEU A 150 22.47 -21.11 -5.67
CA LEU A 150 21.09 -20.68 -5.49
C LEU A 150 20.55 -21.26 -4.17
N SER A 151 20.25 -20.40 -3.20
CA SER A 151 19.84 -20.85 -1.86
C SER A 151 18.31 -20.91 -1.67
N GLY A 152 17.54 -20.21 -2.51
CA GLY A 152 16.11 -19.97 -2.28
C GLY A 152 15.83 -18.99 -1.13
N ASP A 153 16.87 -18.42 -0.50
CA ASP A 153 16.73 -17.44 0.56
C ASP A 153 16.18 -16.11 0.00
N PRO A 154 15.22 -15.45 0.68
CA PRO A 154 14.69 -14.15 0.23
C PRO A 154 15.72 -13.03 0.16
N PHE A 155 16.91 -13.19 0.74
CA PHE A 155 18.03 -12.26 0.73
C PHE A 155 19.20 -12.76 -0.13
N ASP A 156 18.98 -13.78 -0.97
CA ASP A 156 20.01 -14.31 -1.86
C ASP A 156 20.54 -13.21 -2.80
N GLN A 157 21.83 -12.90 -2.66
CA GLN A 157 22.56 -11.92 -3.45
C GLN A 157 23.27 -12.56 -4.66
N SER A 158 23.30 -13.89 -4.77
CA SER A 158 23.82 -14.57 -5.97
C SER A 158 22.98 -14.26 -7.21
N LEU A 159 21.72 -13.86 -7.02
CA LEU A 159 20.83 -13.39 -8.08
C LEU A 159 21.21 -12.03 -8.67
N GLU A 160 22.15 -11.28 -8.09
CA GLU A 160 22.62 -10.00 -8.62
C GLU A 160 23.41 -10.15 -9.93
N GLY A 161 23.83 -11.36 -10.27
CA GLY A 161 24.51 -11.68 -11.53
C GLY A 161 23.58 -11.64 -12.75
N ARG A 162 22.26 -11.62 -12.52
CA ARG A 162 21.21 -11.77 -13.53
C ARG A 162 20.86 -10.45 -14.21
N LYS A 163 21.88 -9.75 -14.69
CA LYS A 163 21.81 -8.34 -15.09
C LYS A 163 20.82 -8.08 -16.22
N LYS A 164 20.58 -9.05 -17.12
CA LYS A 164 19.58 -8.90 -18.19
C LYS A 164 18.14 -8.77 -17.68
N LEU A 165 17.88 -9.26 -16.46
CA LEU A 165 16.57 -9.31 -15.82
C LEU A 165 16.35 -8.22 -14.77
N ILE A 166 17.37 -7.43 -14.44
CA ILE A 166 17.33 -6.40 -13.40
C ILE A 166 17.23 -5.02 -14.04
N VAL A 167 16.16 -4.28 -13.72
CA VAL A 167 16.08 -2.86 -14.07
C VAL A 167 16.70 -2.05 -12.94
N ASP A 168 17.90 -1.54 -13.16
CA ASP A 168 18.63 -0.72 -12.19
C ASP A 168 19.18 0.56 -12.85
N PRO A 169 18.59 1.74 -12.55
CA PRO A 169 19.11 3.05 -12.97
C PRO A 169 20.39 3.49 -12.22
N GLY A 170 20.82 2.74 -11.20
CA GLY A 170 21.86 3.13 -10.27
C GLY A 170 21.46 4.26 -9.32
N PRO A 171 22.36 4.68 -8.41
CA PRO A 171 22.13 5.82 -7.54
C PRO A 171 22.01 7.14 -8.31
N GLN A 172 20.88 7.81 -8.14
CA GLN A 172 20.58 9.11 -8.74
C GLN A 172 20.62 10.21 -7.67
N LYS A 173 21.00 11.42 -8.07
CA LYS A 173 21.15 12.58 -7.16
C LYS A 173 20.22 13.70 -7.55
N ILE A 174 19.67 14.38 -6.54
CA ILE A 174 18.88 15.58 -6.76
C ILE A 174 19.05 16.57 -5.61
N ALA A 175 19.13 17.85 -5.95
CA ALA A 175 19.03 18.97 -5.03
C ALA A 175 18.09 20.00 -5.66
N ARG A 176 17.53 20.89 -4.85
CA ARG A 176 16.67 21.95 -5.38
C ARG A 176 17.50 22.91 -6.22
N ARG A 177 17.32 22.87 -7.54
CA ARG A 177 17.91 23.80 -8.51
C ARG A 177 16.87 24.16 -9.55
N LEU A 178 16.66 25.46 -9.73
CA LEU A 178 15.79 25.97 -10.80
C LEU A 178 16.59 26.07 -12.10
N ASN A 179 15.98 25.66 -13.21
CA ASN A 179 16.48 25.93 -14.55
C ASN A 179 16.20 27.39 -14.95
N GLU A 180 16.63 27.78 -16.16
CA GLU A 180 16.42 29.12 -16.71
C GLU A 180 14.93 29.52 -16.80
N LYS A 181 14.02 28.54 -16.79
CA LYS A 181 12.56 28.74 -16.81
C LYS A 181 11.95 28.79 -15.41
N GLY A 182 12.76 28.74 -14.35
CA GLY A 182 12.29 28.74 -12.96
C GLY A 182 11.68 27.40 -12.50
N GLU A 183 11.92 26.30 -13.22
CA GLU A 183 11.39 24.97 -12.91
C GLU A 183 12.49 24.06 -12.33
N VAL A 184 12.13 23.12 -11.45
CA VAL A 184 13.05 22.05 -11.03
C VAL A 184 13.10 21.01 -12.14
N ALA A 185 14.28 20.76 -12.69
CA ALA A 185 14.46 19.68 -13.67
C ALA A 185 14.25 18.31 -12.99
N PRO A 186 13.34 17.47 -13.48
CA PRO A 186 13.14 16.14 -12.94
C PRO A 186 14.32 15.22 -13.27
N VAL A 187 14.59 14.24 -12.39
CA VAL A 187 15.56 13.17 -12.65
C VAL A 187 14.80 11.86 -12.91
N GLN A 188 14.89 11.34 -14.13
CA GLN A 188 14.26 10.07 -14.51
C GLN A 188 15.04 8.89 -13.93
N LEU A 189 14.34 7.93 -13.33
CA LEU A 189 14.90 6.69 -12.82
C LEU A 189 14.82 5.61 -13.91
N LYS A 190 15.63 5.78 -14.95
CA LYS A 190 15.57 4.97 -16.17
C LYS A 190 16.64 3.89 -16.19
N GLY A 191 16.22 2.63 -16.34
CA GLY A 191 17.07 1.46 -16.52
C GLY A 191 16.76 0.73 -17.82
N LYS A 192 17.41 -0.42 -18.04
CA LYS A 192 17.18 -1.30 -19.19
C LYS A 192 16.75 -2.68 -18.75
N PHE A 193 15.89 -3.31 -19.54
CA PHE A 193 15.48 -4.70 -19.40
C PHE A 193 15.77 -5.45 -20.70
N GLN A 194 16.65 -6.44 -20.67
CA GLN A 194 16.98 -7.25 -21.84
C GLN A 194 16.17 -8.54 -21.89
N GLY A 195 15.92 -9.18 -20.74
CA GLY A 195 15.31 -10.51 -20.65
C GLY A 195 15.98 -11.51 -21.60
N SER A 196 15.17 -12.30 -22.29
CA SER A 196 15.62 -13.31 -23.26
C SER A 196 16.06 -12.76 -24.62
N LEU A 197 16.01 -11.43 -24.86
CA LEU A 197 16.41 -10.87 -26.15
C LEU A 197 17.89 -11.14 -26.46
N PRO A 198 18.21 -11.45 -27.74
CA PRO A 198 19.51 -11.97 -28.11
C PRO A 198 20.64 -10.93 -27.95
N ASN A 199 20.37 -9.65 -28.26
CA ASN A 199 21.37 -8.61 -28.23
C ASN A 199 21.06 -7.55 -27.17
N ALA A 200 22.12 -7.03 -26.52
CA ALA A 200 21.98 -5.94 -25.56
C ALA A 200 21.42 -4.65 -26.18
N SER A 201 21.59 -4.45 -27.49
CA SER A 201 20.98 -3.33 -28.24
C SER A 201 19.46 -3.41 -28.30
N ASP A 202 18.89 -4.60 -28.12
CA ASP A 202 17.46 -4.85 -28.20
C ASP A 202 16.77 -4.60 -26.84
N ALA A 203 17.56 -4.39 -25.78
CA ALA A 203 17.05 -4.15 -24.44
C ALA A 203 16.13 -2.93 -24.39
N VAL A 204 14.96 -3.11 -23.78
CA VAL A 204 13.94 -2.09 -23.68
C VAL A 204 14.20 -1.15 -22.51
N ASP A 205 13.89 0.11 -22.72
CA ASP A 205 13.96 1.14 -21.70
C ASP A 205 12.79 1.01 -20.72
N VAL A 206 13.07 1.09 -19.42
CA VAL A 206 12.07 1.04 -18.36
C VAL A 206 12.31 2.17 -17.37
N THR A 207 11.30 3.04 -17.22
CA THR A 207 11.31 4.13 -16.24
C THR A 207 10.62 3.69 -14.95
N LEU A 208 11.39 3.52 -13.88
CA LEU A 208 10.90 3.09 -12.55
C LEU A 208 10.24 4.23 -11.75
N GLY A 209 10.45 5.48 -12.18
CA GLY A 209 9.91 6.65 -11.52
C GLY A 209 10.68 7.92 -11.86
N GLU A 210 10.42 8.96 -11.09
CA GLU A 210 10.99 10.29 -11.27
C GLU A 210 11.26 10.93 -9.91
N LEU A 211 12.42 11.59 -9.77
CA LEU A 211 12.73 12.41 -8.60
C LEU A 211 12.46 13.89 -8.89
N ARG A 212 11.85 14.56 -7.93
CA ARG A 212 11.69 16.02 -7.86
C ARG A 212 12.08 16.55 -6.49
N THR A 213 12.09 17.88 -6.39
CA THR A 213 12.06 18.56 -5.09
C THR A 213 10.87 19.50 -5.02
N ASP A 214 10.27 19.63 -3.83
CA ASP A 214 9.25 20.66 -3.58
C ASP A 214 9.90 22.04 -3.38
N VAL A 215 9.08 23.07 -3.12
CA VAL A 215 9.56 24.45 -2.92
C VAL A 215 10.50 24.63 -1.72
N ALA A 216 10.40 23.75 -0.72
CA ALA A 216 11.28 23.72 0.45
C ALA A 216 12.51 22.82 0.24
N GLY A 217 12.66 22.19 -0.93
CA GLY A 217 13.77 21.28 -1.23
C GLY A 217 13.64 19.89 -0.62
N ARG A 218 12.44 19.54 -0.14
CA ARG A 218 12.10 18.17 0.26
C ARG A 218 12.15 17.27 -0.96
N LEU A 219 12.64 16.05 -0.81
CA LEU A 219 12.62 15.07 -1.89
C LEU A 219 11.17 14.64 -2.15
N VAL A 220 10.81 14.57 -3.43
CA VAL A 220 9.55 14.00 -3.90
C VAL A 220 9.89 12.85 -4.83
N PHE A 221 9.62 11.63 -4.39
CA PHE A 221 9.73 10.43 -5.20
C PHE A 221 8.37 10.13 -5.83
N ILE A 222 8.32 10.07 -7.16
CA ILE A 222 7.13 9.74 -7.93
C ILE A 222 7.36 8.36 -8.56
N GLY A 223 6.46 7.40 -8.30
CA GLY A 223 6.58 6.04 -8.85
C GLY A 223 6.45 5.98 -10.38
N GLY A 224 6.63 4.79 -10.94
CA GLY A 224 6.49 4.51 -12.37
C GLY A 224 5.07 4.68 -12.92
N SER A 225 4.92 4.40 -14.21
CA SER A 225 3.64 4.55 -14.92
C SER A 225 2.61 3.45 -14.63
N GLY A 226 3.06 2.33 -14.05
CA GLY A 226 2.24 1.14 -13.79
C GLY A 226 2.02 0.28 -15.03
N VAL A 227 2.59 0.66 -16.18
CA VAL A 227 2.61 -0.17 -17.38
C VAL A 227 3.46 -1.42 -17.11
N ALA A 228 2.92 -2.57 -17.53
CA ALA A 228 3.62 -3.84 -17.58
C ALA A 228 3.55 -4.40 -19.00
N ARG A 229 4.59 -5.13 -19.41
CA ARG A 229 4.68 -5.76 -20.74
C ARG A 229 5.65 -6.94 -20.73
N SER A 230 5.43 -7.88 -21.62
CA SER A 230 6.41 -8.87 -22.05
C SER A 230 7.31 -8.30 -23.15
N ILE A 231 8.51 -8.85 -23.28
CA ILE A 231 9.38 -8.60 -24.44
C ILE A 231 9.33 -9.73 -25.49
N GLN A 232 8.45 -10.73 -25.31
CA GLN A 232 8.32 -11.86 -26.23
C GLN A 232 7.47 -11.50 -27.47
N GLY A 233 8.03 -11.74 -28.67
CA GLY A 233 7.32 -11.72 -29.95
C GLY A 233 7.54 -10.46 -30.84
N PRO A 234 7.19 -10.51 -32.14
CA PRO A 234 7.28 -9.35 -33.03
C PRO A 234 6.24 -8.29 -32.62
N GLY A 235 6.69 -7.10 -32.19
CA GLY A 235 5.79 -6.00 -31.77
C GLY A 235 5.48 -5.93 -30.26
N ALA A 236 6.19 -6.71 -29.44
CA ALA A 236 6.03 -6.83 -27.97
C ALA A 236 6.18 -5.52 -27.17
N THR A 237 6.53 -4.41 -27.81
CA THR A 237 6.71 -3.11 -27.13
C THR A 237 5.39 -2.38 -26.88
N THR A 238 4.27 -2.81 -27.48
CA THR A 238 2.96 -2.14 -27.35
C THR A 238 1.96 -2.95 -26.51
N LYS A 239 1.17 -2.25 -25.69
CA LYS A 239 0.17 -2.84 -24.78
C LYS A 239 -0.93 -3.66 -25.49
N LEU A 240 -1.18 -3.39 -26.77
CA LEU A 240 -2.22 -4.03 -27.58
C LEU A 240 -1.81 -5.41 -28.12
N VAL A 241 -0.51 -5.71 -28.15
CA VAL A 241 0.05 -6.96 -28.68
C VAL A 241 0.97 -7.55 -27.61
N GLN A 242 0.36 -7.98 -26.51
CA GLN A 242 1.03 -8.66 -25.41
C GLN A 242 0.62 -10.14 -25.40
N PRO A 243 1.53 -11.07 -25.08
CA PRO A 243 1.15 -12.43 -24.84
C PRO A 243 0.20 -12.51 -23.64
N GLU A 244 -0.53 -13.60 -23.61
CA GLU A 244 -1.45 -13.93 -22.56
C GLU A 244 -0.71 -14.26 -21.25
N ILE A 245 -1.26 -13.87 -20.09
CA ILE A 245 -0.70 -14.22 -18.77
C ILE A 245 -0.85 -15.72 -18.53
N ILE A 246 0.24 -16.36 -18.12
CA ILE A 246 0.33 -17.83 -17.96
C ILE A 246 0.47 -18.27 -16.51
N SER A 247 0.58 -17.33 -15.57
CA SER A 247 0.76 -17.60 -14.14
C SER A 247 0.26 -16.43 -13.30
N GLU A 248 -0.32 -16.74 -12.15
CA GLU A 248 -0.64 -15.78 -11.09
C GLU A 248 0.58 -14.96 -10.64
N PHE A 249 1.75 -15.59 -10.54
CA PHE A 249 2.95 -14.94 -9.99
C PHE A 249 4.10 -14.81 -10.99
N ASP A 250 4.29 -15.79 -11.87
CA ASP A 250 5.59 -16.05 -12.49
C ASP A 250 5.52 -16.07 -14.03
N SER A 251 5.18 -14.95 -14.64
CA SER A 251 5.16 -14.84 -16.12
C SER A 251 6.54 -14.51 -16.69
N LEU A 252 6.97 -15.30 -17.69
CA LEU A 252 8.30 -15.19 -18.33
C LEU A 252 8.45 -13.90 -19.14
N ASP A 253 9.64 -13.30 -19.08
CA ASP A 253 10.01 -12.10 -19.85
C ASP A 253 9.09 -10.88 -19.68
N TRP A 254 8.23 -10.91 -18.66
CA TRP A 254 7.45 -9.77 -18.23
C TRP A 254 8.29 -8.79 -17.42
N ILE A 255 7.97 -7.52 -17.54
CA ILE A 255 8.52 -6.45 -16.71
C ILE A 255 7.41 -5.47 -16.34
N ASP A 256 7.47 -4.95 -15.12
CA ASP A 256 6.64 -3.85 -14.65
C ASP A 256 7.50 -2.69 -14.12
N SER A 257 6.86 -1.61 -13.69
CA SER A 257 7.52 -0.37 -13.26
C SER A 257 7.49 -0.14 -11.74
N VAL A 258 7.14 -1.15 -10.95
CA VAL A 258 7.28 -1.08 -9.49
C VAL A 258 8.72 -1.35 -9.08
N CYS A 259 9.18 -0.66 -8.05
CA CYS A 259 10.55 -0.73 -7.54
C CYS A 259 10.61 -0.41 -6.05
N ASP A 260 11.75 -0.71 -5.45
CA ASP A 260 12.09 -0.31 -4.09
C ASP A 260 13.59 -0.04 -3.94
N GLY A 261 13.95 0.65 -2.87
CA GLY A 261 15.34 0.87 -2.48
C GLY A 261 15.50 1.94 -1.41
N TRP A 262 16.65 2.61 -1.41
CA TRP A 262 17.02 3.51 -0.32
C TRP A 262 17.07 4.98 -0.74
N VAL A 263 16.90 5.85 0.26
CA VAL A 263 16.99 7.31 0.20
C VAL A 263 18.02 7.79 1.22
N ASP A 264 18.95 8.61 0.78
CA ASP A 264 20.03 9.20 1.59
C ASP A 264 20.04 10.73 1.41
N VAL A 265 20.56 11.45 2.41
CA VAL A 265 20.63 12.91 2.38
C VAL A 265 21.93 13.43 2.99
N GLN A 266 22.51 14.43 2.33
CA GLN A 266 23.58 15.24 2.88
C GLN A 266 23.07 16.66 3.11
N VAL A 267 23.27 17.18 4.32
CA VAL A 267 22.79 18.50 4.74
C VAL A 267 23.93 19.51 4.89
N GLY A 268 23.69 20.76 4.55
CA GLY A 268 24.65 21.85 4.73
C GLY A 268 23.97 23.14 5.21
N HIS A 269 24.74 24.03 5.83
CA HIS A 269 24.25 25.33 6.28
C HIS A 269 25.40 26.35 6.37
N ALA A 270 25.21 27.58 5.88
CA ALA A 270 26.28 28.59 5.82
C ALA A 270 26.86 28.99 7.18
N LYS A 271 26.02 29.09 8.23
CA LYS A 271 26.45 29.39 9.61
C LYS A 271 27.19 28.24 10.31
N ARG A 272 27.22 27.04 9.71
CA ARG A 272 28.01 25.90 10.20
C ARG A 272 28.57 25.11 8.99
N PRO A 273 29.61 25.63 8.32
CA PRO A 273 30.09 25.09 7.05
C PRO A 273 30.49 23.61 7.08
N ASN A 274 30.93 23.11 8.24
CA ASN A 274 31.34 21.72 8.46
C ASN A 274 30.22 20.81 8.99
N LEU A 275 28.96 21.26 9.03
CA LEU A 275 27.82 20.52 9.60
C LEU A 275 27.80 19.04 9.16
N ALA A 276 27.89 18.77 7.85
CA ALA A 276 27.85 17.42 7.28
C ALA A 276 28.97 16.48 7.77
N ARG A 277 30.12 17.04 8.19
CA ARG A 277 31.28 16.27 8.67
C ARG A 277 31.29 16.09 10.18
N GLU A 278 30.60 16.97 10.91
CA GLU A 278 30.60 17.01 12.37
C GLU A 278 29.45 16.22 13.02
N ILE A 279 28.38 15.94 12.28
CA ILE A 279 27.27 15.10 12.74
C ILE A 279 27.40 13.67 12.18
N PRO A 280 26.83 12.65 12.85
CA PRO A 280 26.73 11.31 12.28
C PRO A 280 26.00 11.33 10.93
N LYS A 281 26.39 10.43 10.03
CA LYS A 281 25.67 10.26 8.77
C LYS A 281 24.22 9.86 9.08
N PRO A 282 23.21 10.51 8.48
CA PRO A 282 21.81 10.11 8.66
C PRO A 282 21.60 8.66 8.22
N HIS A 283 20.72 7.95 8.90
CA HIS A 283 20.33 6.63 8.45
C HIS A 283 19.56 6.74 7.13
N LYS A 284 19.79 5.77 6.23
CA LYS A 284 19.03 5.69 4.99
C LYS A 284 17.55 5.45 5.30
N ALA A 285 16.67 6.26 4.71
CA ALA A 285 15.27 5.89 4.60
C ALA A 285 15.08 4.92 3.43
N THR A 286 13.88 4.36 3.33
CA THR A 286 13.48 3.44 2.27
C THR A 286 12.38 4.10 1.42
N VAL A 287 12.33 3.77 0.14
CA VAL A 287 11.19 4.08 -0.72
C VAL A 287 10.77 2.84 -1.48
N LEU A 288 9.46 2.66 -1.66
CA LEU A 288 8.90 1.63 -2.50
C LEU A 288 7.71 2.18 -3.28
N SER A 289 7.46 1.62 -4.46
CA SER A 289 6.26 1.89 -5.23
C SER A 289 5.39 0.63 -5.30
N GLY A 290 4.10 0.77 -5.02
CA GLY A 290 3.10 -0.29 -5.20
C GLY A 290 2.02 0.05 -6.23
N PRO A 291 1.03 -0.85 -6.42
CA PRO A 291 -0.19 -0.57 -7.16
C PRO A 291 -0.94 0.66 -6.64
N PRO A 292 -1.83 1.29 -7.43
CA PRO A 292 -2.76 2.31 -6.92
C PRO A 292 -3.60 1.75 -5.77
N LYS A 293 -3.89 2.59 -4.77
CA LYS A 293 -4.84 2.24 -3.71
C LYS A 293 -6.24 2.59 -4.20
N PHE A 294 -6.93 1.60 -4.77
CA PHE A 294 -8.27 1.80 -5.33
C PHE A 294 -9.34 1.97 -4.26
N ALA A 295 -9.08 1.59 -3.00
CA ALA A 295 -9.94 1.86 -1.86
C ALA A 295 -9.33 2.92 -0.92
N TRP A 296 -9.62 4.20 -1.18
CA TRP A 296 -9.03 5.28 -0.38
C TRP A 296 -9.71 5.43 0.98
N GLY A 297 -8.90 5.63 2.02
CA GLY A 297 -9.37 5.80 3.40
C GLY A 297 -9.92 4.52 4.03
N ILE A 298 -9.66 3.36 3.42
CA ILE A 298 -9.96 2.03 3.95
C ILE A 298 -8.62 1.35 4.22
N ASP A 299 -8.40 0.92 5.46
CA ASP A 299 -7.11 0.38 5.90
C ASP A 299 -7.24 -1.10 6.26
N SER A 300 -6.12 -1.82 6.19
CA SER A 300 -6.06 -3.22 6.62
C SER A 300 -6.14 -3.30 8.15
N PRO A 301 -6.72 -4.37 8.74
CA PRO A 301 -6.65 -4.60 10.19
C PRO A 301 -5.22 -4.67 10.73
N VAL A 302 -4.29 -5.12 9.88
CA VAL A 302 -2.85 -5.13 10.15
C VAL A 302 -2.14 -4.50 8.97
N THR A 303 -1.43 -3.41 9.23
CA THR A 303 -0.67 -2.62 8.26
C THR A 303 0.83 -2.88 8.41
N LEU A 304 1.67 -2.38 7.49
CA LEU A 304 3.12 -2.45 7.70
C LEU A 304 3.58 -1.67 8.94
N TYR A 305 2.83 -0.66 9.39
CA TYR A 305 3.11 0.02 10.66
C TYR A 305 3.04 -0.97 11.83
N ASP A 306 1.95 -1.72 11.90
CA ASP A 306 1.71 -2.70 12.97
C ASP A 306 2.75 -3.82 12.95
N THR A 307 3.09 -4.33 11.75
CA THR A 307 4.13 -5.35 11.58
C THR A 307 5.49 -4.85 12.06
N MET A 308 5.88 -3.63 11.69
CA MET A 308 7.15 -3.04 12.13
C MET A 308 7.14 -2.75 13.63
N GLU A 309 6.08 -2.12 14.15
CA GLU A 309 5.94 -1.84 15.59
C GLU A 309 6.11 -3.11 16.41
N ASN A 310 5.51 -4.22 15.97
CA ASN A 310 5.64 -5.50 16.65
C ASN A 310 7.09 -5.98 16.75
N PHE A 311 7.88 -5.89 15.67
CA PHE A 311 9.30 -6.22 15.71
C PHE A 311 10.11 -5.26 16.57
N TYR A 312 9.91 -3.95 16.42
CA TYR A 312 10.68 -2.96 17.16
C TYR A 312 10.33 -2.95 18.65
N LYS A 313 9.09 -3.30 19.02
CA LYS A 313 8.72 -3.57 20.41
C LYS A 313 9.52 -4.74 20.97
N GLU A 314 9.56 -5.87 20.26
CA GLU A 314 10.26 -7.08 20.70
C GLU A 314 11.79 -6.89 20.75
N LYS A 315 12.38 -6.35 19.68
CA LYS A 315 13.84 -6.29 19.49
C LYS A 315 14.50 -5.05 20.09
N MET A 316 13.77 -3.93 20.17
CA MET A 316 14.32 -2.65 20.61
C MET A 316 13.58 -2.04 21.81
N SER A 317 12.56 -2.70 22.34
CA SER A 317 11.70 -2.14 23.39
C SER A 317 11.06 -0.81 22.99
N TYR A 318 10.82 -0.60 21.69
CA TYR A 318 10.13 0.58 21.19
C TYR A 318 8.72 0.69 21.79
N VAL A 319 8.34 1.90 22.17
CA VAL A 319 7.03 2.23 22.72
C VAL A 319 6.60 3.56 22.12
N GLU A 320 5.66 3.56 21.17
CA GLU A 320 5.13 4.80 20.57
C GLU A 320 4.60 5.76 21.64
N HIS A 321 3.78 5.23 22.55
CA HIS A 321 3.20 5.92 23.69
C HIS A 321 2.98 4.92 24.85
N SER A 322 2.87 5.44 26.08
CA SER A 322 2.63 4.62 27.27
C SER A 322 1.20 4.07 27.31
N GLY A 323 1.04 2.80 27.70
CA GLY A 323 -0.26 2.16 27.87
C GLY A 323 -1.05 1.99 26.57
N THR A 324 -2.35 1.71 26.71
CA THR A 324 -3.29 1.62 25.58
C THR A 324 -4.08 2.92 25.44
N ASP A 325 -4.10 3.46 24.23
CA ASP A 325 -4.88 4.63 23.83
C ASP A 325 -5.96 4.19 22.85
N PHE A 326 -7.24 4.40 23.17
CA PHE A 326 -8.35 3.90 22.35
C PHE A 326 -8.30 4.42 20.92
N TYR A 327 -8.13 5.72 20.72
CA TYR A 327 -8.17 6.34 19.39
C TYR A 327 -6.94 6.03 18.55
N LYS A 328 -5.80 5.72 19.19
CA LYS A 328 -4.59 5.31 18.50
C LYS A 328 -4.55 3.80 18.25
N ASP A 329 -4.97 2.97 19.19
CA ASP A 329 -4.67 1.54 19.16
C ASP A 329 -5.85 0.66 18.75
N ILE A 330 -7.06 1.07 19.12
CA ILE A 330 -8.26 0.23 19.03
C ILE A 330 -9.17 0.70 17.91
N TRP A 331 -9.42 2.01 17.87
CA TRP A 331 -10.35 2.61 16.91
C TRP A 331 -9.95 2.41 15.45
N PRO A 332 -8.67 2.48 15.04
CA PRO A 332 -8.30 2.22 13.64
C PRO A 332 -8.74 0.84 13.16
N VAL A 333 -8.65 -0.18 14.02
CA VAL A 333 -9.08 -1.55 13.70
C VAL A 333 -10.60 -1.68 13.74
N LEU A 334 -11.26 -1.16 14.78
CA LEU A 334 -12.73 -1.27 14.93
C LEU A 334 -13.49 -0.46 13.89
N ALA A 335 -13.11 0.78 13.62
CA ALA A 335 -13.71 1.57 12.55
C ALA A 335 -13.37 1.00 11.16
N GLY A 336 -12.22 0.32 11.03
CA GLY A 336 -11.80 -0.37 9.81
C GLY A 336 -12.76 -1.48 9.37
N THR A 337 -13.40 -2.19 10.31
CA THR A 337 -14.35 -3.26 9.96
C THR A 337 -15.55 -2.73 9.17
N TYR A 338 -16.11 -1.60 9.60
CA TYR A 338 -17.20 -0.93 8.89
C TYR A 338 -16.76 -0.49 7.48
N ARG A 339 -15.58 0.11 7.38
CA ARG A 339 -15.00 0.58 6.12
C ARG A 339 -14.80 -0.57 5.13
N LEU A 340 -14.26 -1.69 5.60
CA LEU A 340 -14.06 -2.90 4.80
C LEU A 340 -15.39 -3.47 4.24
N GLY A 341 -16.50 -3.28 4.94
CA GLY A 341 -17.83 -3.66 4.44
C GLY A 341 -18.18 -3.01 3.10
N TRP A 342 -17.66 -1.81 2.81
CA TRP A 342 -17.95 -1.14 1.54
C TRP A 342 -17.22 -1.73 0.34
N VAL A 343 -16.15 -2.49 0.58
CA VAL A 343 -15.28 -3.08 -0.44
C VAL A 343 -15.33 -4.61 -0.50
N ASN A 344 -15.96 -5.25 0.49
CA ASN A 344 -16.07 -6.72 0.58
C ASN A 344 -17.49 -7.13 1.02
N ALA A 345 -18.14 -8.00 0.24
CA ALA A 345 -19.52 -8.40 0.48
C ALA A 345 -19.70 -9.22 1.77
N LYS A 346 -18.77 -10.14 2.08
CA LYS A 346 -18.79 -10.95 3.31
C LYS A 346 -18.62 -10.05 4.55
N ALA A 347 -17.71 -9.09 4.50
CA ALA A 347 -17.53 -8.10 5.56
C ALA A 347 -18.79 -7.25 5.76
N PHE A 348 -19.46 -6.84 4.68
CA PHE A 348 -20.68 -6.03 4.76
C PHE A 348 -21.83 -6.72 5.51
N GLN A 349 -21.98 -8.04 5.36
CA GLN A 349 -23.04 -8.79 6.06
C GLN A 349 -22.96 -8.65 7.58
N GLY A 350 -21.74 -8.57 8.13
CA GLY A 350 -21.51 -8.44 9.58
C GLY A 350 -21.25 -7.01 10.05
N HIS A 351 -20.54 -6.21 9.25
CA HIS A 351 -19.99 -4.90 9.62
C HIS A 351 -20.59 -3.73 8.84
N GLY A 352 -21.46 -3.98 7.86
CA GLY A 352 -22.21 -2.93 7.18
C GLY A 352 -23.21 -2.25 8.13
N PRO A 353 -23.89 -1.19 7.67
CA PRO A 353 -24.88 -0.47 8.48
C PRO A 353 -25.87 -1.43 9.14
N ARG A 354 -26.10 -1.28 10.46
CA ARG A 354 -27.03 -2.14 11.24
C ARG A 354 -26.58 -3.60 11.41
N GLY A 355 -25.38 -3.97 10.94
CA GLY A 355 -24.76 -5.26 11.23
C GLY A 355 -24.37 -5.36 12.72
N TYR A 356 -24.31 -6.57 13.25
CA TYR A 356 -23.90 -6.81 14.65
C TYR A 356 -22.49 -6.30 14.96
N GLY A 357 -21.63 -6.21 13.95
CA GLY A 357 -20.28 -5.67 14.04
C GLY A 357 -20.14 -4.22 13.54
N ASP A 358 -21.23 -3.46 13.44
CA ASP A 358 -21.22 -2.01 13.17
C ASP A 358 -20.91 -1.25 14.47
N TYR A 359 -19.61 -0.97 14.67
CA TYR A 359 -19.11 -0.32 15.88
C TYR A 359 -19.14 1.22 15.81
N LEU A 360 -19.51 1.83 14.67
CA LEU A 360 -19.54 3.29 14.55
C LEU A 360 -20.54 3.93 15.52
N SER A 361 -21.72 3.34 15.65
CA SER A 361 -22.75 3.80 16.59
C SER A 361 -22.38 3.58 18.07
N GLN A 362 -21.37 2.75 18.33
CA GLN A 362 -20.94 2.35 19.68
C GLN A 362 -19.66 3.08 20.12
N GLU A 363 -19.14 4.03 19.31
CA GLU A 363 -17.86 4.70 19.57
C GLU A 363 -17.77 5.28 20.99
N ASN A 364 -18.81 5.98 21.45
CA ASN A 364 -18.81 6.62 22.76
C ASN A 364 -18.67 5.59 23.91
N ASP A 365 -19.38 4.46 23.81
CA ASP A 365 -19.33 3.42 24.84
C ASP A 365 -18.02 2.65 24.79
N LEU A 366 -17.50 2.37 23.59
CA LEU A 366 -16.25 1.63 23.39
C LEU A 366 -15.00 2.47 23.73
N SER A 367 -15.08 3.79 23.58
CA SER A 367 -14.00 4.74 23.90
C SER A 367 -13.94 5.13 25.37
N THR A 368 -14.93 4.72 26.17
CA THR A 368 -15.02 5.04 27.60
C THR A 368 -14.56 3.84 28.44
N PRO A 369 -13.53 3.96 29.31
CA PRO A 369 -13.04 2.84 30.13
C PRO A 369 -14.12 2.15 30.98
N ASN A 370 -15.05 2.93 31.53
CA ASN A 370 -16.20 2.44 32.29
C ASN A 370 -17.48 2.28 31.45
N GLY A 371 -17.37 2.29 30.11
CA GLY A 371 -18.47 2.00 29.19
C GLY A 371 -18.79 0.50 29.14
N ASP A 372 -19.34 0.01 28.03
CA ASP A 372 -19.87 -1.35 27.93
C ASP A 372 -18.77 -2.45 27.95
N ALA A 373 -18.46 -2.96 29.13
CA ALA A 373 -17.48 -4.03 29.32
C ALA A 373 -17.91 -5.37 28.70
N ALA A 374 -19.21 -5.66 28.62
CA ALA A 374 -19.71 -6.89 28.02
C ALA A 374 -19.48 -6.88 26.51
N GLN A 375 -19.70 -5.74 25.86
CA GLN A 375 -19.42 -5.57 24.45
C GLN A 375 -17.92 -5.62 24.14
N ARG A 376 -17.06 -4.99 24.97
CA ARG A 376 -15.60 -5.14 24.80
C ARG A 376 -15.15 -6.59 24.96
N GLN A 377 -15.71 -7.32 25.93
CA GLN A 377 -15.46 -8.75 26.13
C GLN A 377 -15.92 -9.58 24.93
N HIS A 378 -17.09 -9.29 24.37
CA HIS A 378 -17.59 -9.94 23.15
C HIS A 378 -16.63 -9.72 21.98
N ILE A 379 -16.28 -8.46 21.69
CA ILE A 379 -15.38 -8.08 20.59
C ILE A 379 -14.02 -8.77 20.74
N PHE A 380 -13.40 -8.70 21.93
CA PHE A 380 -12.12 -9.37 22.17
C PHE A 380 -12.21 -10.89 21.99
N GLY A 381 -13.30 -11.50 22.44
CA GLY A 381 -13.55 -12.94 22.26
C GLY A 381 -13.66 -13.39 20.80
N ARG A 382 -13.82 -12.45 19.86
CA ARG A 382 -13.78 -12.71 18.41
C ARG A 382 -12.37 -12.63 17.83
N LEU A 383 -11.40 -12.07 18.54
CA LEU A 383 -10.04 -11.89 18.00
C LEU A 383 -9.24 -13.17 18.09
N ARG A 384 -8.64 -13.57 16.97
CA ARG A 384 -7.70 -14.68 16.91
C ARG A 384 -6.44 -14.34 17.68
N GLU A 385 -5.93 -15.31 18.43
CA GLU A 385 -4.68 -15.18 19.14
C GLU A 385 -3.50 -15.14 18.15
N PRO A 386 -2.56 -14.19 18.33
CA PRO A 386 -1.41 -14.02 17.44
C PRO A 386 -0.47 -15.22 17.45
N ASN A 387 0.46 -15.23 16.49
CA ASN A 387 1.57 -16.19 16.42
C ASN A 387 1.14 -17.67 16.36
N PHE A 388 -0.08 -17.92 15.86
CA PHE A 388 -0.67 -19.26 15.73
C PHE A 388 -0.75 -20.04 17.06
N ARG A 389 -0.69 -19.34 18.20
CA ARG A 389 -0.53 -19.98 19.52
C ARG A 389 -1.74 -20.80 19.95
N ASN A 390 -2.91 -20.50 19.41
CA ASN A 390 -4.13 -21.27 19.60
C ASN A 390 -4.56 -21.92 18.27
N LYS A 391 -4.24 -23.20 18.12
CA LYS A 391 -4.50 -23.94 16.86
C LYS A 391 -5.98 -24.22 16.61
N ASP A 392 -6.80 -24.22 17.66
CA ASP A 392 -8.24 -24.50 17.58
C ASP A 392 -9.03 -23.34 16.95
N GLN A 393 -8.37 -22.21 16.70
CA GLN A 393 -8.94 -20.98 16.16
C GLN A 393 -8.91 -20.91 14.61
N ALA A 394 -8.61 -22.03 13.95
CA ALA A 394 -8.53 -22.17 12.49
C ALA A 394 -9.92 -22.23 11.82
N HIS A 395 -10.74 -21.20 12.04
CA HIS A 395 -12.09 -21.11 11.51
C HIS A 395 -12.55 -19.66 11.31
N VAL A 396 -13.49 -19.47 10.38
CA VAL A 396 -14.00 -18.17 9.90
C VAL A 396 -14.87 -17.39 10.89
N ILE A 397 -15.22 -17.99 12.03
CA ILE A 397 -15.95 -17.28 13.09
C ILE A 397 -15.05 -16.26 13.82
N LEU A 398 -13.72 -16.43 13.78
CA LEU A 398 -12.79 -15.47 14.39
C LEU A 398 -12.27 -14.43 13.40
N MET A 399 -11.83 -13.31 13.97
CA MET A 399 -11.38 -12.12 13.28
C MET A 399 -9.85 -11.92 13.38
N PRO A 400 -9.22 -11.34 12.34
CA PRO A 400 -9.82 -10.99 11.05
C PRO A 400 -10.25 -12.24 10.26
N ARG A 401 -11.37 -12.17 9.54
CA ARG A 401 -11.79 -13.21 8.57
C ARG A 401 -11.10 -12.96 7.23
N LEU A 402 -9.77 -13.01 7.26
CA LEU A 402 -8.88 -12.92 6.11
C LEU A 402 -8.00 -14.17 6.05
N SER A 403 -7.52 -14.50 4.85
CA SER A 403 -6.49 -15.54 4.62
C SER A 403 -5.23 -15.25 5.43
N GLY A 404 -4.37 -16.24 5.60
CA GLY A 404 -3.06 -16.12 6.24
C GLY A 404 -1.93 -16.39 5.25
N ASP A 405 -0.69 -16.48 5.75
CA ASP A 405 0.50 -16.63 4.89
C ASP A 405 0.73 -18.06 4.36
N ASN A 406 -0.28 -18.94 4.43
CA ASN A 406 -0.21 -20.33 3.97
C ASN A 406 -1.30 -20.70 2.94
N GLY A 407 -1.89 -19.69 2.30
CA GLY A 407 -2.95 -19.81 1.30
C GLY A 407 -4.32 -19.47 1.86
N ASP A 408 -5.37 -19.72 1.07
CA ASP A 408 -6.73 -19.26 1.38
C ASP A 408 -7.26 -19.74 2.73
N ALA A 409 -8.03 -18.84 3.37
CA ALA A 409 -8.84 -19.15 4.53
C ALA A 409 -9.76 -20.35 4.28
N ILE A 410 -9.90 -21.21 5.27
CA ILE A 410 -10.70 -22.44 5.15
C ILE A 410 -12.18 -22.10 5.42
N GLU A 411 -13.01 -22.15 4.37
CA GLU A 411 -14.45 -21.92 4.47
C GLU A 411 -15.23 -23.18 4.91
N PRO A 412 -16.36 -23.05 5.62
CA PRO A 412 -17.18 -24.20 6.00
C PRO A 412 -17.59 -25.07 4.81
N GLY A 413 -17.48 -26.38 4.94
CA GLY A 413 -17.82 -27.33 3.87
C GLY A 413 -16.72 -27.54 2.83
N THR A 414 -15.57 -26.86 2.94
CA THR A 414 -14.41 -27.14 2.09
C THR A 414 -13.67 -28.40 2.56
N THR A 415 -13.49 -29.37 1.67
CA THR A 415 -12.78 -30.64 1.93
C THR A 415 -11.45 -30.64 1.17
N ASN A 416 -10.54 -29.73 1.51
CA ASN A 416 -9.29 -29.56 0.78
C ASN A 416 -8.12 -30.27 1.47
N ASN A 417 -7.15 -30.75 0.68
CA ASN A 417 -5.83 -31.16 1.15
C ASN A 417 -5.07 -29.94 1.69
N ILE A 418 -5.30 -29.61 2.97
CA ILE A 418 -4.63 -28.50 3.64
C ILE A 418 -3.14 -28.85 3.80
N ILE A 419 -2.29 -28.15 3.07
CA ILE A 419 -0.84 -28.23 3.25
C ILE A 419 -0.44 -27.35 4.44
N GLY A 420 0.26 -27.93 5.41
CA GLY A 420 0.70 -27.24 6.63
C GLY A 420 -0.39 -27.16 7.71
N GLU A 421 -0.16 -26.32 8.72
CA GLU A 421 -1.09 -26.19 9.85
C GLU A 421 -2.29 -25.32 9.47
N PRO A 422 -3.55 -25.76 9.70
CA PRO A 422 -4.75 -25.01 9.32
C PRO A 422 -4.80 -23.57 9.84
N ILE A 423 -4.32 -23.32 11.06
CA ILE A 423 -4.28 -21.99 11.69
C ILE A 423 -3.44 -20.98 10.88
N GLN A 424 -2.46 -21.44 10.09
CA GLN A 424 -1.60 -20.59 9.27
C GLN A 424 -2.30 -20.03 8.03
N ARG A 425 -3.50 -20.52 7.70
CA ARG A 425 -4.36 -20.00 6.63
C ARG A 425 -5.27 -18.86 7.07
N PHE A 426 -5.10 -18.36 8.30
CA PHE A 426 -5.88 -17.25 8.81
C PHE A 426 -4.96 -16.14 9.35
N SER A 427 -5.29 -14.89 9.03
CA SER A 427 -4.66 -13.71 9.61
C SER A 427 -4.95 -13.56 11.11
N ALA A 428 -4.10 -12.81 11.80
CA ALA A 428 -4.31 -12.39 13.17
C ALA A 428 -3.74 -10.99 13.38
N LEU A 429 -4.28 -10.25 14.35
CA LEU A 429 -3.64 -9.01 14.81
C LEU A 429 -2.21 -9.32 15.32
N THR A 430 -1.33 -8.32 15.35
CA THR A 430 0.01 -8.50 15.93
C THR A 430 -0.05 -8.72 17.44
N GLU A 431 1.05 -9.19 18.05
CA GLU A 431 1.11 -9.38 19.51
C GLU A 431 0.90 -8.06 20.25
N VAL A 432 1.44 -6.95 19.71
CA VAL A 432 1.22 -5.61 20.27
C VAL A 432 -0.25 -5.19 20.19
N GLN A 433 -0.88 -5.31 19.02
CA GLN A 433 -2.29 -4.99 18.84
C GLN A 433 -3.18 -5.85 19.75
N TYR A 434 -2.97 -7.17 19.78
CA TYR A 434 -3.75 -8.09 20.59
C TYR A 434 -3.67 -7.76 22.10
N ASN A 435 -2.48 -7.43 22.60
CA ASN A 435 -2.32 -7.05 24.00
C ASN A 435 -2.97 -5.69 24.33
N ARG A 436 -2.92 -4.71 23.43
CA ARG A 436 -3.70 -3.47 23.57
C ARG A 436 -5.21 -3.75 23.60
N PHE A 437 -5.70 -4.65 22.75
CA PHE A 437 -7.10 -5.08 22.78
C PHE A 437 -7.47 -5.80 24.08
N LYS A 438 -6.53 -6.53 24.69
CA LYS A 438 -6.73 -7.15 26.01
C LYS A 438 -6.82 -6.10 27.12
N ASP A 439 -5.94 -5.11 27.12
CA ASP A 439 -5.98 -3.99 28.07
C ASP A 439 -7.27 -3.18 27.91
N TRP A 440 -7.66 -2.87 26.67
CA TRP A 440 -8.92 -2.21 26.34
C TRP A 440 -10.15 -2.98 26.86
N LYS A 441 -10.20 -4.29 26.62
CA LYS A 441 -11.23 -5.19 27.14
C LYS A 441 -11.33 -5.11 28.66
N ASP A 442 -10.20 -5.11 29.35
CA ASP A 442 -10.11 -5.02 30.82
C ASP A 442 -10.36 -3.60 31.37
N GLY A 443 -10.64 -2.60 30.52
CA GLY A 443 -10.84 -1.21 30.94
C GLY A 443 -9.54 -0.47 31.30
N LYS A 444 -8.37 -1.02 30.94
CA LYS A 444 -7.02 -0.47 31.23
C LYS A 444 -6.51 0.39 30.07
N PHE A 445 -7.28 1.39 29.68
CA PHE A 445 -6.92 2.26 28.57
C PHE A 445 -7.31 3.71 28.86
N VAL A 446 -6.74 4.64 28.10
CA VAL A 446 -7.19 6.03 28.04
C VAL A 446 -7.95 6.28 26.75
N THR A 447 -8.93 7.18 26.78
CA THR A 447 -9.72 7.52 25.58
C THR A 447 -8.84 8.10 24.47
N GLY A 448 -7.88 8.97 24.81
CA GLY A 448 -6.98 9.60 23.83
C GLY A 448 -7.68 10.67 22.99
N THR A 449 -7.12 10.98 21.81
CA THR A 449 -7.69 11.95 20.86
C THR A 449 -7.78 11.33 19.46
N PRO A 450 -8.90 11.49 18.74
CA PRO A 450 -9.03 10.99 17.37
C PRO A 450 -7.97 11.57 16.43
N TYR A 451 -7.41 10.70 15.60
CA TYR A 451 -6.62 11.10 14.44
C TYR A 451 -7.50 11.79 13.37
N GLY A 452 -6.87 12.55 12.46
CA GLY A 452 -7.56 13.26 11.38
C GLY A 452 -8.27 14.56 11.78
N THR A 453 -8.15 14.98 13.04
CA THR A 453 -8.67 16.27 13.57
C THR A 453 -7.89 17.49 13.07
N LYS A 454 -6.58 17.32 12.87
CA LYS A 454 -5.71 18.27 12.15
C LYS A 454 -5.46 17.74 10.74
N LYS A 455 -5.27 18.64 9.77
CA LYS A 455 -5.12 18.27 8.35
C LYS A 455 -3.68 18.38 7.86
N TRP A 456 -2.84 19.13 8.57
CA TRP A 456 -1.45 19.38 8.20
C TRP A 456 -0.52 18.94 9.32
N ILE A 457 0.63 18.38 8.94
CA ILE A 457 1.63 17.90 9.90
C ILE A 457 2.19 19.06 10.73
N GLU A 458 2.26 20.26 10.14
CA GLU A 458 2.72 21.48 10.78
C GLU A 458 1.81 21.97 11.92
N GLU A 459 0.58 21.45 12.04
CA GLU A 459 -0.33 21.75 13.17
C GLU A 459 -0.01 20.92 14.43
N TYR A 460 0.84 19.89 14.33
CA TYR A 460 1.27 19.05 15.45
C TYR A 460 2.55 19.55 16.09
N ASP A 461 2.78 19.19 17.36
CA ASP A 461 4.05 19.49 18.02
C ASP A 461 5.18 18.84 17.23
N LYS A 462 6.26 19.59 16.99
CA LYS A 462 7.43 19.13 16.23
C LYS A 462 8.01 17.81 16.76
N ALA A 463 7.90 17.54 18.06
CA ALA A 463 8.33 16.29 18.67
C ALA A 463 7.48 15.08 18.23
N GLU A 464 6.21 15.29 17.88
CA GLU A 464 5.30 14.23 17.43
C GLU A 464 5.38 14.00 15.91
N GLN A 465 5.79 15.02 15.14
CA GLN A 465 5.74 14.97 13.68
C GLN A 465 6.45 13.76 13.05
N PRO A 466 7.65 13.32 13.49
CA PRO A 466 8.31 12.14 12.94
C PRO A 466 7.48 10.84 13.06
N VAL A 467 6.84 10.62 14.21
CA VAL A 467 5.97 9.45 14.45
C VAL A 467 4.73 9.55 13.57
N LEU A 468 4.09 10.71 13.51
CA LEU A 468 2.87 10.91 12.73
C LEU A 468 3.11 10.74 11.22
N LEU A 469 4.22 11.26 10.70
CA LEU A 469 4.63 11.04 9.30
C LEU A 469 4.83 9.56 8.99
N THR A 470 5.50 8.85 9.89
CA THR A 470 5.75 7.40 9.75
C THR A 470 4.44 6.64 9.73
N ARG A 471 3.58 6.91 10.70
CA ARG A 471 2.30 6.25 10.89
C ARG A 471 1.35 6.50 9.72
N ALA A 472 1.17 7.78 9.34
CA ALA A 472 0.34 8.16 8.21
C ALA A 472 0.72 7.40 6.93
N MET A 473 2.01 7.33 6.65
CA MET A 473 2.53 6.68 5.44
C MET A 473 2.33 5.16 5.45
N LEU A 474 2.57 4.50 6.60
CA LEU A 474 2.55 3.04 6.72
C LEU A 474 1.14 2.47 6.98
N GLU A 475 0.22 3.22 7.60
CA GLU A 475 -1.15 2.74 7.85
C GLU A 475 -1.95 2.49 6.56
N GLN A 476 -1.54 3.07 5.43
CA GLN A 476 -2.20 2.86 4.14
C GLN A 476 -1.79 1.56 3.43
N THR A 477 -1.01 0.68 4.08
CA THR A 477 -0.40 -0.52 3.47
C THR A 477 -0.96 -1.82 4.04
N ILE A 478 -0.70 -2.94 3.36
CA ILE A 478 -1.03 -4.28 3.86
C ILE A 478 0.13 -4.83 4.70
N GLY A 479 -0.15 -5.22 5.95
CA GLY A 479 0.80 -5.92 6.83
C GLY A 479 0.50 -7.39 7.06
N ASP A 480 -0.77 -7.81 6.97
CA ASP A 480 -1.25 -9.19 7.04
C ASP A 480 -2.59 -9.29 6.27
N PRO A 481 -2.83 -10.33 5.45
CA PRO A 481 -1.88 -11.37 5.01
C PRO A 481 -0.85 -10.89 4.00
N LEU A 482 0.26 -11.63 3.88
CA LEU A 482 1.25 -11.45 2.83
C LEU A 482 1.46 -12.77 2.09
N TYR A 483 0.72 -12.96 0.99
CA TYR A 483 0.86 -14.11 0.10
C TYR A 483 0.53 -13.69 -1.36
N PRO A 484 1.48 -13.12 -2.11
CA PRO A 484 2.77 -12.62 -1.68
C PRO A 484 2.62 -11.36 -0.82
N GLY A 485 1.66 -10.48 -1.13
CA GLY A 485 1.45 -9.15 -0.55
C GLY A 485 1.17 -8.09 -1.64
N ILE A 486 0.94 -6.82 -1.27
CA ILE A 486 0.70 -5.72 -2.23
C ILE A 486 1.93 -4.81 -2.40
N GLU A 487 2.31 -4.08 -1.35
CA GLU A 487 3.44 -3.15 -1.40
C GLU A 487 4.78 -3.85 -1.19
N MET A 488 4.81 -4.79 -0.24
CA MET A 488 5.91 -5.68 0.07
C MET A 488 5.39 -7.10 0.05
N TYR A 489 6.25 -8.06 -0.31
CA TYR A 489 5.89 -9.47 -0.12
C TYR A 489 6.20 -9.93 1.31
N TRP A 490 5.91 -11.19 1.61
CA TRP A 490 5.95 -11.79 2.96
C TRP A 490 7.25 -11.64 3.75
N ILE A 491 8.36 -11.19 3.14
CA ILE A 491 9.57 -10.85 3.89
C ILE A 491 9.37 -9.70 4.86
N ALA A 492 8.34 -8.85 4.70
CA ALA A 492 8.00 -7.83 5.69
C ALA A 492 7.76 -8.45 7.09
N LYS A 493 7.44 -9.74 7.16
CA LYS A 493 7.30 -10.49 8.42
C LYS A 493 8.59 -11.18 8.88
N LEU A 494 9.75 -10.81 8.34
CA LEU A 494 11.05 -11.31 8.76
C LEU A 494 11.85 -10.21 9.43
N ALA A 495 12.29 -10.47 10.67
CA ALA A 495 13.16 -9.56 11.40
C ALA A 495 14.42 -9.18 10.61
N GLY A 496 14.94 -10.09 9.79
CA GLY A 496 16.12 -9.86 8.96
C GLY A 496 15.99 -8.80 7.86
N VAL A 497 14.81 -8.20 7.67
CA VAL A 497 14.61 -7.01 6.81
C VAL A 497 15.01 -5.72 7.52
N TYR A 498 14.84 -5.67 8.83
CA TYR A 498 14.88 -4.44 9.61
C TYR A 498 16.22 -4.25 10.33
N ASP A 499 16.60 -2.99 10.50
CA ASP A 499 17.80 -2.61 11.25
C ASP A 499 17.47 -2.44 12.73
N PHE A 500 18.16 -3.17 13.60
CA PHE A 500 18.01 -3.11 15.05
C PHE A 500 19.28 -2.61 15.75
N SER A 501 20.14 -1.89 15.04
CA SER A 501 21.37 -1.31 15.55
C SER A 501 21.11 -0.39 16.75
N SER A 502 22.02 -0.40 17.73
CA SER A 502 21.80 0.25 19.03
C SER A 502 21.65 1.76 18.96
N ASP A 503 22.24 2.40 17.95
CA ASP A 503 22.16 3.84 17.71
C ASP A 503 20.76 4.31 17.30
N LEU A 504 19.95 3.43 16.69
CA LEU A 504 18.53 3.71 16.40
C LEU A 504 17.67 3.82 17.66
N LYS A 505 18.09 3.31 18.82
CA LYS A 505 17.31 3.40 20.08
C LYS A 505 16.99 4.83 20.52
N SER A 506 17.81 5.78 20.08
CA SER A 506 17.64 7.20 20.37
C SER A 506 16.77 7.93 19.33
N LEU A 507 16.18 7.19 18.39
CA LEU A 507 15.28 7.70 17.36
C LEU A 507 13.84 7.23 17.64
N HIS A 508 12.88 8.13 17.42
CA HIS A 508 11.47 7.87 17.66
C HIS A 508 10.63 8.28 16.44
N PRO A 509 10.10 7.33 15.63
CA PRO A 509 10.30 5.88 15.70
C PRO A 509 11.65 5.43 15.13
N PRO A 510 12.21 4.31 15.61
CA PRO A 510 13.51 3.78 15.17
C PRO A 510 13.46 3.02 13.82
N PHE A 511 12.33 3.03 13.12
CA PHE A 511 12.10 2.12 11.99
C PHE A 511 13.08 2.39 10.85
N ARG A 512 13.84 1.37 10.44
CA ARG A 512 14.75 1.35 9.29
C ARG A 512 14.82 -0.05 8.66
N VAL A 513 15.10 -0.10 7.36
CA VAL A 513 15.46 -1.33 6.64
C VAL A 513 16.97 -1.47 6.66
N ASP A 514 17.46 -2.69 6.90
CA ASP A 514 18.89 -2.98 6.85
C ASP A 514 19.37 -3.06 5.39
N HIS A 515 19.77 -1.90 4.85
CA HIS A 515 20.27 -1.78 3.49
C HIS A 515 21.70 -2.31 3.28
N THR A 516 22.33 -2.93 4.31
CA THR A 516 23.54 -3.73 4.12
C THR A 516 23.21 -5.14 3.62
N LYS A 517 22.01 -5.62 3.95
CA LYS A 517 21.49 -6.93 3.56
C LYS A 517 20.41 -6.86 2.49
N VAL A 518 19.52 -5.87 2.59
CA VAL A 518 18.39 -5.63 1.70
C VAL A 518 18.76 -4.60 0.63
N LEU A 519 19.23 -5.11 -0.52
CA LEU A 519 19.63 -4.28 -1.66
C LEU A 519 18.41 -3.66 -2.36
N PRO A 520 18.57 -2.59 -3.16
CA PRO A 520 17.49 -2.06 -3.99
C PRO A 520 16.80 -3.16 -4.82
N GLY A 521 15.47 -3.13 -4.84
CA GLY A 521 14.62 -4.12 -5.49
C GLY A 521 14.34 -5.38 -4.65
N PHE A 522 14.91 -5.52 -3.45
CA PHE A 522 14.67 -6.71 -2.62
C PHE A 522 13.30 -6.72 -1.96
N LEU A 523 12.68 -5.57 -1.71
CA LEU A 523 11.39 -5.52 -1.00
C LEU A 523 10.20 -5.91 -1.89
N SER A 524 10.34 -5.77 -3.22
CA SER A 524 9.29 -6.07 -4.19
C SER A 524 9.58 -7.30 -5.07
N ARG A 525 10.79 -7.86 -5.07
CA ARG A 525 11.19 -8.94 -6.02
C ARG A 525 10.38 -10.24 -5.90
N GLY A 526 9.84 -10.53 -4.72
CA GLY A 526 8.99 -11.71 -4.49
C GLY A 526 7.49 -11.49 -4.73
N LEU A 527 7.08 -10.31 -5.19
CA LEU A 527 5.72 -10.04 -5.64
C LEU A 527 5.47 -10.66 -7.03
N SER A 528 4.19 -10.73 -7.41
CA SER A 528 3.78 -11.14 -8.75
C SER A 528 4.39 -10.26 -9.85
N LEU A 529 4.69 -10.90 -10.99
CA LEU A 529 5.15 -10.26 -12.21
C LEU A 529 4.31 -10.72 -13.40
N PRO A 530 3.51 -9.82 -13.99
CA PRO A 530 3.30 -8.42 -13.56
C PRO A 530 2.37 -8.31 -12.34
N TRP A 531 2.50 -7.22 -11.55
CA TRP A 531 1.65 -7.02 -10.36
C TRP A 531 0.14 -7.09 -10.64
N GLN A 532 -0.29 -6.77 -11.86
CA GLN A 532 -1.69 -6.85 -12.29
C GLN A 532 -2.27 -8.27 -12.22
N SER A 533 -1.43 -9.31 -12.35
CA SER A 533 -1.91 -10.70 -12.35
C SER A 533 -2.51 -11.06 -10.99
N ASP A 534 -1.72 -10.89 -9.93
CA ASP A 534 -2.14 -11.08 -8.55
C ASP A 534 -3.25 -10.09 -8.13
N PHE A 535 -3.21 -8.85 -8.62
CA PHE A 535 -4.27 -7.87 -8.34
C PHE A 535 -5.64 -8.25 -8.92
N ASP A 536 -5.66 -9.03 -10.01
CA ASP A 536 -6.89 -9.63 -10.54
C ASP A 536 -7.38 -10.78 -9.66
N LEU A 537 -6.49 -11.72 -9.32
CA LEU A 537 -6.85 -13.00 -8.67
C LEU A 537 -7.07 -12.91 -7.16
N CYS A 538 -6.39 -11.99 -6.46
CA CYS A 538 -6.50 -11.88 -5.00
C CYS A 538 -7.80 -11.21 -4.55
N SER A 539 -8.91 -11.94 -4.68
CA SER A 539 -10.24 -11.55 -4.22
C SER A 539 -10.68 -12.22 -2.90
N GLU A 540 -11.73 -11.67 -2.32
CA GLU A 540 -12.52 -12.18 -1.18
C GLU A 540 -11.83 -12.25 0.19
N HIS A 541 -10.67 -12.90 0.26
CA HIS A 541 -10.01 -13.27 1.52
C HIS A 541 -8.71 -12.51 1.78
N TRP A 542 -8.23 -11.75 0.80
CA TRP A 542 -6.89 -11.17 0.83
C TRP A 542 -6.91 -9.69 1.22
N TRP A 543 -6.95 -8.77 0.25
CA TRP A 543 -6.61 -7.36 0.49
C TRP A 543 -7.69 -6.36 0.04
N PRO A 544 -8.94 -6.50 0.49
CA PRO A 544 -10.05 -5.63 0.07
C PRO A 544 -9.81 -4.12 0.31
N SER A 545 -8.93 -3.77 1.26
CA SER A 545 -8.55 -2.39 1.57
C SER A 545 -7.58 -1.74 0.57
N ALA A 546 -6.94 -2.52 -0.31
CA ALA A 546 -6.11 -2.00 -1.40
C ALA A 546 -6.80 -2.20 -2.76
N ARG A 547 -7.39 -3.38 -2.94
CA ARG A 547 -8.09 -3.87 -4.14
C ARG A 547 -9.53 -4.23 -3.77
N PRO A 548 -10.54 -3.41 -4.09
CA PRO A 548 -11.92 -3.76 -3.78
C PRO A 548 -12.35 -5.08 -4.42
N ASP A 549 -13.10 -5.91 -3.70
CA ASP A 549 -13.77 -7.07 -4.31
C ASP A 549 -15.08 -6.65 -4.96
N HIS A 550 -15.83 -5.87 -4.20
CA HIS A 550 -17.15 -5.39 -4.54
C HIS A 550 -17.21 -3.89 -4.28
N VAL A 551 -18.03 -3.19 -5.04
CA VAL A 551 -18.20 -1.74 -4.90
C VAL A 551 -19.67 -1.36 -4.95
N PHE A 552 -20.01 -0.26 -4.28
CA PHE A 552 -21.30 0.38 -4.46
C PHE A 552 -21.23 1.42 -5.57
N VAL A 553 -22.20 1.36 -6.48
CA VAL A 553 -22.38 2.33 -7.57
C VAL A 553 -23.63 3.14 -7.30
N LEU A 554 -23.54 4.47 -7.44
CA LEU A 554 -24.70 5.34 -7.28
C LEU A 554 -25.59 5.33 -8.54
N PRO A 555 -26.91 5.39 -8.41
CA PRO A 555 -27.82 5.60 -9.55
C PRO A 555 -27.44 6.89 -10.31
N GLY A 556 -27.44 6.83 -11.66
CA GLY A 556 -27.13 7.99 -12.52
C GLY A 556 -25.64 8.28 -12.74
N THR A 557 -24.71 7.62 -12.02
CA THR A 557 -23.27 7.80 -12.29
C THR A 557 -22.74 6.96 -13.46
N GLU A 558 -23.59 6.09 -14.04
CA GLU A 558 -23.28 5.38 -15.29
C GLU A 558 -23.65 6.20 -16.54
N ALA A 559 -24.46 7.27 -16.39
CA ALA A 559 -24.65 8.35 -17.36
C ALA A 559 -25.40 9.53 -16.71
N PHE A 560 -24.75 10.69 -16.57
CA PHE A 560 -25.30 11.99 -16.13
C PHE A 560 -25.88 12.12 -14.70
N GLY A 561 -25.18 12.91 -13.86
CA GLY A 561 -25.77 13.77 -12.83
C GLY A 561 -26.19 13.12 -11.51
N VAL A 562 -25.53 13.48 -10.41
CA VAL A 562 -25.97 13.13 -9.05
C VAL A 562 -27.13 14.05 -8.66
N GLY A 563 -28.35 13.50 -8.65
CA GLY A 563 -29.51 14.12 -8.00
C GLY A 563 -29.49 13.85 -6.49
N ASN A 564 -29.75 14.88 -5.69
CA ASN A 564 -29.76 14.80 -4.22
C ASN A 564 -30.83 13.83 -3.69
N GLY A 565 -30.42 12.98 -2.73
CA GLY A 565 -31.32 12.23 -1.84
C GLY A 565 -31.31 10.71 -2.05
N MET A 566 -30.35 10.01 -1.44
CA MET A 566 -30.41 8.55 -1.24
C MET A 566 -30.44 8.24 0.24
N SER A 567 -31.29 7.29 0.63
CA SER A 567 -31.41 6.79 1.99
C SER A 567 -30.59 5.51 2.17
N VAL A 568 -30.36 5.10 3.42
CA VAL A 568 -29.60 3.88 3.71
C VAL A 568 -30.41 2.62 3.51
N GLU A 569 -31.74 2.68 3.57
CA GLU A 569 -32.59 1.60 3.06
C GLU A 569 -32.21 1.26 1.60
N ASP A 570 -31.90 2.25 0.77
CA ASP A 570 -31.51 2.02 -0.63
C ASP A 570 -30.17 1.24 -0.74
N PHE A 571 -29.23 1.45 0.20
CA PHE A 571 -27.97 0.68 0.25
C PHE A 571 -28.12 -0.73 0.87
N MET A 572 -29.17 -0.94 1.67
CA MET A 572 -29.40 -2.17 2.44
C MET A 572 -30.23 -3.22 1.71
N THR A 573 -30.96 -2.84 0.65
CA THR A 573 -31.67 -3.76 -0.26
C THR A 573 -31.06 -3.72 -1.67
N PRO A 574 -29.85 -4.27 -1.87
CA PRO A 574 -29.35 -4.49 -3.23
C PRO A 574 -30.24 -5.53 -3.91
N VAL A 575 -30.91 -5.16 -5.00
CA VAL A 575 -31.64 -6.11 -5.84
C VAL A 575 -30.61 -7.04 -6.50
N GLU A 576 -30.55 -8.31 -6.09
CA GLU A 576 -29.99 -9.35 -6.95
C GLU A 576 -31.00 -9.64 -8.06
N PRO A 577 -30.66 -9.43 -9.34
CA PRO A 577 -31.66 -9.60 -10.39
C PRO A 577 -31.99 -11.08 -10.60
N GLY A 578 -33.24 -11.46 -10.33
CA GLY A 578 -33.88 -12.60 -10.99
C GLY A 578 -34.27 -12.24 -12.43
N ILE A 579 -34.53 -13.26 -13.25
CA ILE A 579 -34.91 -13.11 -14.67
C ILE A 579 -36.14 -12.19 -14.87
N ASP A 580 -37.06 -12.14 -13.90
CA ASP A 580 -38.29 -11.34 -13.99
C ASP A 580 -38.12 -9.86 -13.56
N ASP A 581 -37.00 -9.47 -12.95
CA ASP A 581 -36.80 -8.11 -12.43
C ASP A 581 -36.17 -7.13 -13.43
N MET A 582 -35.77 -7.61 -14.62
CA MET A 582 -35.18 -6.75 -15.66
C MET A 582 -36.14 -5.66 -16.16
N ALA A 583 -37.45 -5.86 -16.03
CA ALA A 583 -38.46 -4.87 -16.42
C ALA A 583 -38.77 -3.81 -15.34
N LYS A 584 -38.50 -4.10 -14.05
CA LYS A 584 -38.68 -3.15 -12.93
C LYS A 584 -37.39 -2.40 -12.59
N ALA A 585 -36.24 -2.97 -12.94
CA ALA A 585 -34.89 -2.47 -12.64
C ALA A 585 -34.51 -1.12 -13.27
N SER A 586 -35.30 -0.56 -14.20
CA SER A 586 -35.05 0.77 -14.79
C SER A 586 -35.70 1.92 -14.01
N THR A 587 -36.50 1.64 -12.98
CA THR A 587 -37.37 2.65 -12.32
C THR A 587 -37.04 2.98 -10.86
N LEU A 588 -36.05 2.30 -10.24
CA LEU A 588 -35.72 2.48 -8.83
C LEU A 588 -34.27 3.00 -8.64
N ASN A 589 -34.14 4.16 -7.99
CA ASN A 589 -32.88 4.82 -7.58
C ASN A 589 -32.17 4.06 -6.45
N VAL A 590 -31.77 2.80 -6.67
CA VAL A 590 -31.19 1.95 -5.62
C VAL A 590 -29.69 1.71 -5.89
N PRO A 591 -28.78 2.04 -4.97
CA PRO A 591 -27.37 1.66 -5.01
C PRO A 591 -27.20 0.16 -5.26
N ARG A 592 -26.35 -0.18 -6.24
CA ARG A 592 -26.06 -1.58 -6.58
C ARG A 592 -24.66 -1.95 -6.13
N ARG A 593 -24.54 -3.06 -5.41
CA ARG A 593 -23.25 -3.73 -5.21
C ARG A 593 -22.89 -4.45 -6.51
N LYS A 594 -21.70 -4.18 -7.05
CA LYS A 594 -21.19 -4.84 -8.25
C LYS A 594 -19.77 -5.36 -7.99
N GLY A 595 -19.35 -6.39 -8.73
CA GLY A 595 -17.94 -6.79 -8.78
C GLY A 595 -17.07 -5.62 -9.24
N TRP A 596 -15.94 -5.39 -8.58
CA TRP A 596 -15.02 -4.31 -8.95
C TRP A 596 -14.33 -4.59 -10.28
N THR A 597 -13.98 -5.84 -10.56
CA THR A 597 -13.36 -6.30 -11.81
C THR A 597 -14.36 -6.48 -12.97
N ARG A 598 -15.63 -6.06 -12.80
CA ARG A 598 -16.64 -6.19 -13.85
C ARG A 598 -16.18 -5.58 -15.19
N GLY A 599 -16.46 -6.29 -16.27
CA GLY A 599 -16.02 -5.94 -17.62
C GLY A 599 -14.66 -6.53 -18.01
N LEU A 600 -13.92 -7.11 -17.07
CA LEU A 600 -12.81 -8.02 -17.36
C LEU A 600 -13.37 -9.44 -17.51
N ARG A 601 -12.67 -10.31 -18.26
CA ARG A 601 -12.97 -11.74 -18.31
C ARG A 601 -12.72 -12.37 -16.94
N ASP A 602 -13.54 -13.37 -16.58
CA ASP A 602 -13.28 -14.16 -15.39
C ASP A 602 -12.12 -15.12 -15.64
N THR A 603 -11.16 -15.16 -14.72
CA THR A 603 -10.17 -16.23 -14.67
C THR A 603 -10.79 -17.41 -13.92
N PRO A 604 -10.96 -18.60 -14.54
CA PRO A 604 -11.57 -19.74 -13.86
C PRO A 604 -10.76 -20.13 -12.62
N GLU A 605 -11.39 -20.20 -11.45
CA GLU A 605 -10.81 -20.88 -10.30
C GLU A 605 -10.72 -22.38 -10.64
N GLU A 606 -9.54 -22.99 -10.47
CA GLU A 606 -9.35 -24.44 -10.65
C GLU A 606 -10.47 -25.20 -9.91
N PRO A 607 -11.15 -26.18 -10.53
CA PRO A 607 -12.16 -26.94 -9.82
C PRO A 607 -11.52 -27.68 -8.64
N ALA A 608 -12.21 -27.64 -7.50
CA ALA A 608 -11.83 -28.33 -6.28
C ALA A 608 -11.38 -29.78 -6.55
N ALA A 609 -10.12 -30.06 -6.21
CA ALA A 609 -9.56 -31.34 -5.81
C ALA A 609 -10.23 -32.59 -6.40
N ASN A 610 -9.94 -32.96 -7.65
CA ASN A 610 -9.92 -34.38 -8.09
C ASN A 610 -9.21 -34.64 -9.42
N ILE A 611 -8.49 -33.66 -9.99
CA ILE A 611 -7.66 -33.88 -11.18
C ILE A 611 -6.20 -33.74 -10.78
N ARG A 612 -5.36 -34.66 -11.28
CA ARG A 612 -3.92 -34.72 -10.98
C ARG A 612 -3.27 -33.36 -11.28
N PRO A 613 -2.18 -32.96 -10.59
CA PRO A 613 -1.47 -31.68 -10.79
C PRO A 613 -0.83 -31.48 -12.17
N ALA A 614 -1.19 -32.29 -13.18
CA ALA A 614 -0.59 -32.29 -14.50
C ALA A 614 -1.60 -32.08 -15.65
N GLU A 615 -2.92 -32.02 -15.40
CA GLU A 615 -3.91 -32.10 -16.50
C GLU A 615 -5.16 -31.19 -16.41
N THR A 616 -5.18 -30.18 -15.53
CA THR A 616 -5.97 -28.96 -15.78
C THR A 616 -5.01 -27.79 -15.77
N SER A 617 -4.47 -27.47 -16.94
CA SER A 617 -3.96 -26.14 -17.19
C SER A 617 -5.18 -25.28 -17.53
N ALA A 618 -5.59 -24.36 -16.67
CA ALA A 618 -5.87 -23.05 -17.25
C ALA A 618 -4.52 -22.61 -17.86
N SER A 619 -4.25 -22.98 -19.11
CA SER A 619 -3.03 -22.61 -19.85
C SER A 619 -2.94 -21.10 -20.12
N PHE A 620 -3.85 -20.35 -19.49
CA PHE A 620 -4.08 -18.95 -19.69
C PHE A 620 -4.96 -18.33 -18.57
N PHE A 621 -4.61 -17.11 -18.12
CA PHE A 621 -5.29 -16.29 -17.11
C PHE A 621 -5.92 -15.03 -17.77
N PRO A 622 -7.16 -15.13 -18.28
CA PRO A 622 -7.80 -14.06 -19.06
C PRO A 622 -8.09 -12.78 -18.28
N GLY A 623 -8.58 -12.88 -17.04
CA GLY A 623 -8.82 -11.70 -16.20
C GLY A 623 -7.53 -10.98 -15.86
N SER A 624 -6.46 -11.71 -15.57
CA SER A 624 -5.14 -11.16 -15.29
C SER A 624 -4.57 -10.41 -16.50
N THR A 625 -4.81 -10.93 -17.71
CA THR A 625 -4.40 -10.26 -18.94
C THR A 625 -5.24 -9.00 -19.20
N ASP A 626 -6.54 -9.08 -18.97
CA ASP A 626 -7.41 -7.92 -19.05
C ASP A 626 -7.04 -6.87 -18.00
N MET A 627 -6.58 -7.27 -16.82
CA MET A 627 -6.10 -6.36 -15.77
C MET A 627 -4.84 -5.61 -16.22
N VAL A 628 -3.87 -6.29 -16.85
CA VAL A 628 -2.73 -5.61 -17.50
C VAL A 628 -3.23 -4.54 -18.48
N GLN A 629 -4.26 -4.89 -19.26
CA GLN A 629 -4.80 -4.02 -20.31
C GLN A 629 -5.67 -2.86 -19.78
N PHE A 630 -6.43 -3.08 -18.73
CA PHE A 630 -7.57 -2.23 -18.38
C PHE A 630 -7.58 -1.78 -16.91
N TRP A 631 -6.57 -2.09 -16.09
CA TRP A 631 -6.48 -1.57 -14.71
C TRP A 631 -6.66 -0.05 -14.64
N THR A 632 -6.18 0.68 -15.66
CA THR A 632 -6.31 2.13 -15.75
C THR A 632 -7.75 2.60 -15.93
N ARG A 633 -8.72 1.72 -16.18
CA ARG A 633 -10.14 2.06 -16.38
C ARG A 633 -11.02 1.74 -15.16
N LEU A 634 -10.49 1.00 -14.18
CA LEU A 634 -11.21 0.66 -12.96
C LEU A 634 -11.50 1.89 -12.10
N GLY A 635 -12.60 1.86 -11.35
CA GLY A 635 -13.04 2.96 -10.50
C GLY A 635 -12.34 2.95 -9.14
N PHE A 636 -12.22 4.14 -8.54
CA PHE A 636 -11.74 4.33 -7.18
C PHE A 636 -12.91 4.35 -6.21
N VAL A 637 -12.82 3.62 -5.11
CA VAL A 637 -13.72 3.69 -3.98
C VAL A 637 -13.30 4.83 -3.08
N GLN A 638 -14.20 5.78 -2.88
CA GLN A 638 -13.95 7.02 -2.16
C GLN A 638 -15.07 7.28 -1.15
N LYS A 639 -14.71 7.90 -0.03
CA LYS A 639 -15.68 8.35 0.97
C LYS A 639 -16.57 9.44 0.38
N LEU A 640 -17.87 9.18 0.33
CA LEU A 640 -18.88 10.23 0.17
C LEU A 640 -19.12 10.86 1.55
N GLY A 641 -19.33 12.18 1.60
CA GLY A 641 -19.65 12.89 2.85
C GLY A 641 -20.84 12.26 3.60
N PRO A 642 -21.11 12.66 4.86
CA PRO A 642 -22.17 12.06 5.65
C PRO A 642 -23.52 12.13 4.92
N VAL A 643 -24.05 10.95 4.57
CA VAL A 643 -25.39 10.83 3.99
C VAL A 643 -26.39 10.70 5.13
N PRO A 644 -27.56 11.38 5.13
CA PRO A 644 -28.54 11.22 6.19
C PRO A 644 -29.20 9.82 6.16
N PHE A 645 -29.21 9.13 7.31
CA PHE A 645 -29.87 7.84 7.54
C PHE A 645 -31.23 8.12 8.19
N LYS A 646 -32.30 7.40 7.88
CA LYS A 646 -33.51 7.37 8.73
C LYS A 646 -33.52 6.06 9.50
N LEU A 647 -33.29 6.10 10.82
CA LEU A 647 -33.47 4.92 11.68
C LEU A 647 -34.96 4.82 12.07
N ALA A 648 -35.64 3.76 11.63
CA ALA A 648 -37.07 3.55 11.89
C ALA A 648 -37.46 3.39 13.38
N LYS A 649 -36.51 3.41 14.33
CA LYS A 649 -36.78 3.23 15.78
C LYS A 649 -36.13 4.25 16.71
N ALA A 650 -35.38 5.22 16.20
CA ALA A 650 -34.89 6.34 16.99
C ALA A 650 -35.14 7.59 16.15
N GLY A 651 -36.03 8.48 16.59
CA GLY A 651 -36.57 9.60 15.82
C GLY A 651 -35.58 10.71 15.41
N ALA A 652 -34.28 10.41 15.25
CA ALA A 652 -33.28 11.31 14.71
C ALA A 652 -32.47 10.61 13.59
N PRO A 653 -32.19 11.30 12.46
CA PRO A 653 -31.34 10.75 11.43
C PRO A 653 -29.90 10.59 11.95
N THR A 654 -29.35 9.39 11.95
CA THR A 654 -27.91 9.20 12.11
C THR A 654 -27.21 9.57 10.79
N GLN A 655 -25.98 10.06 10.86
CA GLN A 655 -25.14 10.29 9.69
C GLN A 655 -23.94 9.37 9.81
N ALA A 656 -23.75 8.47 8.85
CA ALA A 656 -22.56 7.63 8.75
C ALA A 656 -21.88 7.87 7.39
N PRO A 657 -20.55 7.80 7.35
CA PRO A 657 -19.84 7.85 6.07
C PRO A 657 -20.17 6.61 5.24
N VAL A 658 -20.21 6.79 3.92
CA VAL A 658 -20.37 5.71 2.94
C VAL A 658 -19.24 5.78 1.92
N TRP A 659 -18.87 4.64 1.34
CA TRP A 659 -17.81 4.57 0.33
C TRP A 659 -18.39 4.04 -0.96
N VAL A 660 -18.14 4.75 -2.05
CA VAL A 660 -18.75 4.47 -3.36
C VAL A 660 -17.69 4.52 -4.45
N GLU A 661 -17.89 3.74 -5.50
CA GLU A 661 -17.04 3.80 -6.68
C GLU A 661 -17.30 5.09 -7.47
N GLN A 662 -16.21 5.75 -7.83
CA GLN A 662 -16.18 6.92 -8.71
C GLN A 662 -15.08 6.76 -9.75
N GLU A 663 -15.10 7.62 -10.77
CA GLU A 663 -14.04 7.72 -11.78
C GLU A 663 -13.81 6.43 -12.59
N ARG A 664 -14.78 5.50 -12.67
CA ARG A 664 -14.71 4.36 -13.59
C ARG A 664 -14.80 4.85 -15.04
N GLN A 665 -14.05 4.20 -15.93
CA GLN A 665 -14.14 4.37 -17.38
C GLN A 665 -14.68 3.10 -18.03
N ASP A 666 -15.33 3.23 -19.18
CA ASP A 666 -15.82 2.08 -19.93
C ASP A 666 -14.66 1.19 -20.40
N ILE A 667 -14.78 -0.11 -20.15
CA ILE A 667 -13.81 -1.14 -20.55
C ILE A 667 -14.16 -1.70 -21.93
N ASN A 668 -15.43 -1.69 -22.34
CA ASN A 668 -15.94 -2.36 -23.54
C ASN A 668 -15.79 -1.55 -24.83
N GLY A 669 -15.32 -0.31 -24.76
CA GLY A 669 -14.97 0.47 -25.95
C GLY A 669 -16.17 0.97 -26.77
N PHE A 670 -17.39 0.92 -26.24
CA PHE A 670 -18.54 1.54 -26.88
C PHE A 670 -18.85 2.86 -26.18
N ARG A 671 -18.47 3.97 -26.84
CA ARG A 671 -19.07 5.28 -26.58
C ARG A 671 -20.47 5.36 -27.16
#